data_AF-A0A1A9HY11-F1
#
_entry.id   AF-A0A1A9HY11-F1
#
_cell.length_a   1.000
_cell.length_b   1.000
_cell.length_c   1.000
_cell.angle_alpha   90.00
_cell.angle_beta   90.00
_cell.angle_gamma   90.00
#
_symmetry.space_group_name_H-M   'P 1'
#
loop_
_entity.id
_entity.type
_entity.pdbx_description
1 polymer ?
#
loop_
_entity_poly.entity_id
_entity_poly.type
_entity_poly.pdbx_seq_one_letter_code
_entity_poly.pdbx_strand_id
1 'polypeptide(L)'
;MCIALVTGIFASLAGRGQVYVSPDGSDGNNGTVNAPKATLNAAIRQVREQRRLHKASNNHILLKGGAYYLKEPVSVRPEDNGTPSDPLVIAAVPGEIPVLSGGFLIKGWRKNTALVKGLPQAVQNKVWVAAMPVMGAAVPFRQLWVNGKKAVRAKSAPGNSMQRILNWDKKTGTAIIPLHPFENLEVTEGLELFIHQWWEVASLRIRKLEKAGDSCRVWFYEPESRIQNEHPWPAPWLSQETGNSAFYLCNSLSFLDEPGEWYNDAAAGKIYYYPRAQEDMATAETVLPFLENLFVVNGTPEHPVENIVIKGIRFQHSAWNRPSQQGHVPHQAGLYMTDAYKLSPAGTPEKPSLDNQAWVGRPEAAVAVSYANNIRFENDRFEHLAATGLDLKVGVKASAVTGNLFKDIGGTGIQGGYFGENGEEIHKPYNPKDQRVVCENITIANNLITDAGNEDWGCVGIGMGFSKNITIERNEIENVPYSGISMGWGWTPAKNIMEHNRIRLNRIHHYGRTNYDCAGIYTLSAQPGTVIEENYIDSIYKAPYAHLPTHWFYLYTDEGSSGITVRNNWTPAQKYLQNNNGPDNHWEQNGPQVAAAVKANAGLENRYRELLKERTSGQVHQEINKQRKELVELISNNKKKINIEKLETCLHDKKVQQETIGQWHDHTVVYGFITDINGLRGQLQKVFPDVTVKVYQDMVYDFDRAERCPGAGVAKNWTDIIMTANLVNDPGKQQEYLSYHATQFEKWPEVSNGFCKAGFQQLRVFKNGRQLILVISIPKGKKLEELNPKTTENNPRVNEWNQLMSGYQEGIEGTKKGETWVEMKAVSKGGKIPAP
;
A
#
# COMPACT_ATOMS: atom_id res chain seq x y z
N MET A 1 -52.87 -5.69 47.97
CA MET A 1 -51.84 -5.66 49.02
C MET A 1 -50.48 -5.54 48.32
N CYS A 2 -49.79 -4.43 48.57
CA CYS A 2 -48.41 -4.08 48.17
C CYS A 2 -48.05 -3.98 46.68
N ILE A 3 -48.25 -2.76 46.16
CA ILE A 3 -47.50 -2.12 45.08
C ILE A 3 -46.38 -1.26 45.73
N ALA A 4 -45.25 -1.13 45.03
CA ALA A 4 -44.14 -0.17 45.24
C ALA A 4 -43.15 -0.46 46.39
N LEU A 5 -41.91 -0.85 46.03
CA LEU A 5 -40.66 -0.25 46.52
C LEU A 5 -39.44 -0.87 45.78
N VAL A 6 -39.10 -0.37 44.59
CA VAL A 6 -37.73 -0.41 44.05
C VAL A 6 -37.50 0.89 43.26
N THR A 7 -37.34 1.99 44.00
CA THR A 7 -36.82 3.26 43.51
C THR A 7 -35.78 3.74 44.51
N GLY A 8 -34.58 4.09 44.02
CA GLY A 8 -33.40 4.48 44.80
C GLY A 8 -32.45 3.30 44.95
N ILE A 9 -31.30 3.22 44.27
CA ILE A 9 -30.22 4.22 44.21
C ILE A 9 -29.68 4.28 42.77
N PHE A 10 -30.20 5.19 41.95
CA PHE A 10 -29.50 5.76 40.80
C PHE A 10 -29.87 7.24 40.77
N ALA A 11 -29.40 7.97 41.78
CA ALA A 11 -29.47 9.41 41.81
C ALA A 11 -28.14 9.95 42.36
N SER A 12 -27.56 10.85 41.58
CA SER A 12 -26.45 11.75 41.91
C SER A 12 -25.03 11.18 41.96
N LEU A 13 -24.51 10.85 40.78
CA LEU A 13 -23.24 11.45 40.33
C LEU A 13 -23.54 12.48 39.23
N ALA A 14 -24.50 13.38 39.47
CA ALA A 14 -24.45 14.72 38.89
C ALA A 14 -23.36 15.49 39.66
N GLY A 15 -22.12 15.03 39.52
CA GLY A 15 -20.96 15.50 40.25
C GLY A 15 -20.23 16.55 39.43
N ARG A 16 -20.32 17.81 39.87
CA ARG A 16 -19.41 18.94 39.62
C ARG A 16 -18.53 18.87 38.36
N GLY A 17 -18.85 19.73 37.39
CA GLY A 17 -17.84 20.40 36.59
C GLY A 17 -17.57 19.85 35.18
N GLN A 18 -18.58 19.86 34.31
CA GLN A 18 -18.46 19.51 32.89
C GLN A 18 -18.84 20.71 32.00
N VAL A 19 -18.35 20.75 30.76
CA VAL A 19 -18.76 21.70 29.72
C VAL A 19 -19.36 20.91 28.56
N TYR A 20 -20.62 21.17 28.23
CA TYR A 20 -21.31 20.48 27.14
C TYR A 20 -21.25 21.29 25.84
N VAL A 21 -21.10 20.57 24.73
CA VAL A 21 -21.16 21.10 23.36
C VAL A 21 -22.26 20.37 22.59
N SER A 22 -23.01 21.09 21.74
CA SER A 22 -24.11 20.53 20.95
C SER A 22 -24.25 21.26 19.62
N PRO A 23 -24.64 20.59 18.52
CA PRO A 23 -24.87 21.27 17.23
C PRO A 23 -25.96 22.36 17.30
N ASP A 24 -26.94 22.19 18.20
CA ASP A 24 -28.02 23.15 18.46
C ASP A 24 -27.69 24.14 19.60
N GLY A 25 -26.44 24.16 20.06
CA GLY A 25 -25.98 25.01 21.15
C GLY A 25 -25.75 26.48 20.74
N SER A 26 -25.24 27.27 21.68
CA SER A 26 -24.79 28.65 21.42
C SER A 26 -23.52 28.95 22.20
N ASP A 27 -22.54 29.58 21.55
CA ASP A 27 -21.27 29.93 22.22
C ASP A 27 -21.42 31.01 23.30
N GLY A 28 -22.56 31.72 23.32
CA GLY A 28 -22.94 32.61 24.41
C GLY A 28 -23.45 31.88 25.67
N ASN A 29 -23.81 30.59 25.56
CA ASN A 29 -24.30 29.82 26.70
C ASN A 29 -23.19 29.52 27.72
N ASN A 30 -23.54 29.09 28.94
CA ASN A 30 -22.58 28.78 30.00
C ASN A 30 -22.01 27.34 29.94
N GLY A 31 -22.37 26.54 28.94
CA GLY A 31 -21.84 25.19 28.74
C GLY A 31 -22.44 24.13 29.66
N THR A 32 -23.64 24.34 30.20
CA THR A 32 -24.37 23.31 30.95
C THR A 32 -25.11 22.36 30.02
N VAL A 33 -25.59 21.22 30.54
CA VAL A 33 -26.34 20.23 29.74
C VAL A 33 -27.57 20.82 29.03
N ASN A 34 -28.23 21.80 29.66
CA ASN A 34 -29.43 22.49 29.16
C ASN A 34 -29.11 23.77 28.36
N ALA A 35 -27.90 24.31 28.51
CA ALA A 35 -27.40 25.45 27.76
C ALA A 35 -25.97 25.16 27.27
N PRO A 36 -25.81 24.24 26.30
CA PRO A 36 -24.49 23.83 25.81
C PRO A 36 -23.88 24.89 24.90
N LYS A 37 -22.55 24.87 24.78
CA LYS A 37 -21.81 25.60 23.74
C LYS A 37 -22.14 25.06 22.35
N ALA A 38 -21.96 25.87 21.31
CA ALA A 38 -22.12 25.43 19.92
C ALA A 38 -20.83 24.78 19.40
N THR A 39 -19.68 25.34 19.76
CA THR A 39 -18.37 24.93 19.24
C THR A 39 -17.45 24.37 20.31
N LEU A 40 -16.61 23.41 19.90
CA LEU A 40 -15.56 22.87 20.76
C LEU A 40 -14.51 23.93 21.11
N ASN A 41 -14.17 24.84 20.19
CA ASN A 41 -13.27 25.97 20.47
C ASN A 41 -13.80 26.87 21.61
N ALA A 42 -15.10 27.15 21.65
CA ALA A 42 -15.69 27.94 22.74
C ALA A 42 -15.68 27.20 24.08
N ALA A 43 -15.89 25.88 24.07
CA ALA A 43 -15.80 25.05 25.27
C ALA A 43 -14.36 24.98 25.82
N ILE A 44 -13.36 24.75 24.96
CA ILE A 44 -11.94 24.78 25.34
C ILE A 44 -11.58 26.13 25.94
N ARG A 45 -11.99 27.24 25.28
CA ARG A 45 -11.76 28.60 25.80
C ARG A 45 -12.40 28.82 27.18
N GLN A 46 -13.60 28.28 27.41
CA GLN A 46 -14.24 28.37 28.73
C GLN A 46 -13.42 27.64 29.80
N VAL A 47 -12.94 26.43 29.54
CA VAL A 47 -12.09 25.68 30.48
C VAL A 47 -10.77 26.42 30.74
N ARG A 48 -10.14 26.95 29.69
CA ARG A 48 -8.93 27.78 29.77
C ARG A 48 -9.13 28.98 30.70
N GLU A 49 -10.22 29.73 30.55
CA GLU A 49 -10.51 30.89 31.39
C GLU A 49 -10.82 30.51 32.84
N GLN A 50 -11.48 29.36 33.07
CA GLN A 50 -11.69 28.84 34.43
C GLN A 50 -10.35 28.57 35.13
N ARG A 51 -9.39 27.97 34.44
CA ARG A 51 -8.04 27.72 34.96
C ARG A 51 -7.27 29.01 35.22
N ARG A 52 -7.27 29.94 34.26
CA ARG A 52 -6.60 31.24 34.40
C ARG A 52 -7.10 32.02 35.62
N LEU A 53 -8.37 31.88 35.97
CA LEU A 53 -9.01 32.55 37.11
C LEU A 53 -8.92 31.75 38.42
N HIS A 54 -8.18 30.65 38.47
CA HIS A 54 -8.08 29.75 39.64
C HIS A 54 -9.44 29.26 40.17
N LYS A 55 -10.44 29.15 39.28
CA LYS A 55 -11.72 28.53 39.62
C LYS A 55 -11.53 27.01 39.54
N ALA A 56 -12.39 26.24 40.22
CA ALA A 56 -12.47 24.80 39.99
C ALA A 56 -12.72 24.58 38.48
N SER A 57 -11.72 24.04 37.78
CA SER A 57 -11.75 23.90 36.33
C SER A 57 -12.50 22.64 35.94
N ASN A 58 -13.47 22.79 35.03
CA ASN A 58 -14.23 21.69 34.47
C ASN A 58 -13.40 21.04 33.36
N ASN A 59 -12.46 20.18 33.72
CA ASN A 59 -11.54 19.56 32.76
C ASN A 59 -12.19 18.49 31.87
N HIS A 60 -13.52 18.44 31.81
CA HIS A 60 -14.29 17.51 31.00
C HIS A 60 -15.22 18.27 30.05
N ILE A 61 -14.91 18.20 28.76
CA ILE A 61 -15.74 18.72 27.67
C ILE A 61 -16.47 17.54 27.02
N LEU A 62 -17.80 17.56 27.04
CA LEU A 62 -18.66 16.49 26.52
C LEU A 62 -19.42 16.96 25.28
N LEU A 63 -19.21 16.30 24.16
CA LEU A 63 -19.87 16.59 22.89
C LEU A 63 -21.12 15.71 22.74
N LYS A 64 -22.27 16.35 22.56
CA LYS A 64 -23.49 15.67 22.11
C LYS A 64 -23.35 15.21 20.66
N GLY A 65 -24.14 14.23 20.25
CA GLY A 65 -24.16 13.64 18.93
C GLY A 65 -24.60 14.61 17.85
N GLY A 66 -24.11 14.37 16.64
CA GLY A 66 -24.36 15.18 15.46
C GLY A 66 -23.09 15.72 14.82
N ALA A 67 -23.26 16.34 13.66
CA ALA A 67 -22.16 16.88 12.87
C ALA A 67 -21.85 18.34 13.24
N TYR A 68 -20.59 18.61 13.53
CA TYR A 68 -20.02 19.92 13.78
C TYR A 68 -19.17 20.30 12.56
N TYR A 69 -19.77 21.07 11.65
CA TYR A 69 -19.10 21.56 10.46
C TYR A 69 -18.16 22.72 10.82
N LEU A 70 -16.87 22.44 10.80
CA LEU A 70 -15.80 23.33 11.23
C LEU A 70 -15.56 24.42 10.18
N LYS A 71 -15.39 25.67 10.63
CA LYS A 71 -14.97 26.80 9.80
C LYS A 71 -13.47 27.07 9.92
N GLU A 72 -12.87 26.59 11.00
CA GLU A 72 -11.45 26.66 11.33
C GLU A 72 -11.10 25.40 12.16
N PRO A 73 -9.82 25.01 12.23
CA PRO A 73 -9.41 23.89 13.06
C PRO A 73 -9.76 24.10 14.54
N VAL A 74 -10.06 23.01 15.24
CA VAL A 74 -10.09 23.00 16.70
C VAL A 74 -8.65 23.08 17.21
N SER A 75 -8.35 24.03 18.10
CA SER A 75 -6.98 24.28 18.55
C SER A 75 -6.83 24.08 20.06
N VAL A 76 -5.94 23.16 20.43
CA VAL A 76 -5.44 22.96 21.80
C VAL A 76 -4.02 23.51 21.91
N ARG A 77 -3.79 24.34 22.93
CA ARG A 77 -2.54 25.08 23.16
C ARG A 77 -2.05 24.94 24.60
N PRO A 78 -0.84 25.42 24.96
CA PRO A 78 -0.27 25.18 26.30
C PRO A 78 -1.14 25.69 27.46
N GLU A 79 -1.92 26.74 27.24
CA GLU A 79 -2.87 27.24 28.26
C GLU A 79 -4.02 26.26 28.54
N ASP A 80 -4.21 25.24 27.68
CA ASP A 80 -5.19 24.17 27.81
C ASP A 80 -4.64 22.92 28.50
N ASN A 81 -3.43 22.97 29.05
CA ASN A 81 -2.82 21.83 29.73
C ASN A 81 -3.64 21.36 30.94
N GLY A 82 -3.94 20.08 30.97
CA GLY A 82 -4.40 19.41 32.18
C GLY A 82 -3.22 19.08 33.10
N THR A 83 -3.51 18.33 34.15
CA THR A 83 -2.48 17.73 35.02
C THR A 83 -2.51 16.20 34.89
N PRO A 84 -1.46 15.47 35.31
CA PRO A 84 -1.49 14.01 35.30
C PRO A 84 -2.66 13.40 36.09
N SER A 85 -3.09 14.05 37.18
CA SER A 85 -4.22 13.63 38.01
C SER A 85 -5.58 14.11 37.51
N ASP A 86 -5.59 15.14 36.67
CA ASP A 86 -6.81 15.81 36.17
C ASP A 86 -6.56 16.35 34.76
N PRO A 87 -6.51 15.46 33.74
CA PRO A 87 -6.24 15.82 32.36
C PRO A 87 -7.42 16.57 31.74
N LEU A 88 -7.18 17.35 30.68
CA LEU A 88 -8.29 17.82 29.85
C LEU A 88 -8.87 16.65 29.05
N VAL A 89 -10.12 16.28 29.33
CA VAL A 89 -10.86 15.24 28.61
C VAL A 89 -11.84 15.89 27.65
N ILE A 90 -11.67 15.64 26.36
CA ILE A 90 -12.61 15.97 25.29
C ILE A 90 -13.23 14.66 24.83
N ALA A 91 -14.50 14.44 25.14
CA ALA A 91 -15.14 13.16 24.90
C ALA A 91 -16.54 13.30 24.33
N ALA A 92 -17.00 12.26 23.63
CA ALA A 92 -18.41 12.09 23.34
C ALA A 92 -19.23 11.90 24.63
N VAL A 93 -20.47 12.40 24.63
CA VAL A 93 -21.47 11.94 25.60
C VAL A 93 -21.66 10.43 25.39
N PRO A 94 -21.71 9.60 26.46
CA PRO A 94 -21.81 8.15 26.32
C PRO A 94 -22.97 7.72 25.41
N GLY A 95 -22.67 6.92 24.37
CA GLY A 95 -23.63 6.42 23.39
C GLY A 95 -23.98 7.40 22.26
N GLU A 96 -23.52 8.65 22.33
CA GLU A 96 -23.71 9.63 21.27
C GLU A 96 -22.51 9.66 20.29
N ILE A 97 -22.75 10.18 19.08
CA ILE A 97 -21.77 10.15 17.97
C ILE A 97 -21.50 11.58 17.49
N PRO A 98 -20.52 12.28 18.08
CA PRO A 98 -20.09 13.59 17.59
C PRO A 98 -19.14 13.44 16.39
N VAL A 99 -19.39 14.18 15.32
CA VAL A 99 -18.54 14.24 14.12
C VAL A 99 -17.97 15.64 13.96
N LEU A 100 -16.66 15.78 14.04
CA LEU A 100 -15.95 17.00 13.64
C LEU A 100 -15.66 16.90 12.13
N SER A 101 -16.37 17.70 11.34
CA SER A 101 -16.32 17.65 9.88
C SER A 101 -15.64 18.89 9.32
N GLY A 102 -14.60 18.72 8.50
CA GLY A 102 -13.96 19.81 7.74
C GLY A 102 -14.62 20.12 6.40
N GLY A 103 -15.76 19.48 6.12
CA GLY A 103 -16.41 19.55 4.83
C GLY A 103 -17.53 20.58 4.73
N PHE A 104 -17.95 20.84 3.49
CA PHE A 104 -19.15 21.62 3.17
C PHE A 104 -20.21 20.73 2.52
N LEU A 105 -21.47 20.98 2.88
CA LEU A 105 -22.62 20.34 2.27
C LEU A 105 -22.94 20.95 0.90
N ILE A 106 -23.01 20.11 -0.13
CA ILE A 106 -23.56 20.47 -1.43
C ILE A 106 -25.08 20.26 -1.38
N LYS A 107 -25.83 21.29 -1.77
CA LYS A 107 -27.30 21.31 -1.79
C LYS A 107 -27.81 21.69 -3.18
N GLY A 108 -29.11 21.51 -3.40
CA GLY A 108 -29.78 21.97 -4.62
C GLY A 108 -29.46 21.13 -5.85
N TRP A 109 -29.17 19.84 -5.64
CA TRP A 109 -29.05 18.87 -6.72
C TRP A 109 -30.33 18.83 -7.54
N ARG A 110 -30.18 18.89 -8.86
CA ARG A 110 -31.26 18.69 -9.82
C ARG A 110 -30.82 17.74 -10.92
N LYS A 111 -31.75 16.95 -11.43
CA LYS A 111 -31.48 16.12 -12.60
C LYS A 111 -31.09 17.02 -13.77
N ASN A 112 -29.99 16.71 -14.45
CA ASN A 112 -29.61 17.44 -15.63
C ASN A 112 -30.51 17.04 -16.81
N THR A 113 -31.18 18.01 -17.41
CA THR A 113 -32.07 17.83 -18.58
C THR A 113 -31.56 18.54 -19.83
N ALA A 114 -30.53 19.37 -19.70
CA ALA A 114 -29.91 20.09 -20.81
C ALA A 114 -28.70 19.30 -21.34
N LEU A 115 -28.44 19.40 -22.64
CA LEU A 115 -27.21 18.86 -23.22
C LEU A 115 -25.99 19.60 -22.65
N VAL A 116 -25.03 18.85 -22.13
CA VAL A 116 -23.76 19.39 -21.62
C VAL A 116 -22.66 19.02 -22.61
N LYS A 117 -22.02 20.02 -23.22
CA LYS A 117 -20.90 19.80 -24.13
C LYS A 117 -19.75 19.12 -23.37
N GLY A 118 -19.17 18.07 -23.96
CA GLY A 118 -18.06 17.31 -23.36
C GLY A 118 -18.49 16.14 -22.46
N LEU A 119 -19.76 16.07 -22.06
CA LEU A 119 -20.29 14.92 -21.33
C LEU A 119 -20.61 13.77 -22.30
N PRO A 120 -20.28 12.51 -21.99
CA PRO A 120 -20.57 11.37 -22.86
C PRO A 120 -22.06 11.24 -23.18
N GLN A 121 -22.38 10.96 -24.45
CA GLN A 121 -23.77 10.91 -24.95
C GLN A 121 -24.64 9.91 -24.17
N ALA A 122 -24.05 8.80 -23.73
CA ALA A 122 -24.73 7.73 -23.00
C ALA A 122 -25.22 8.14 -21.59
N VAL A 123 -24.74 9.26 -21.04
CA VAL A 123 -25.04 9.70 -19.67
C VAL A 123 -25.65 11.09 -19.54
N GLN A 124 -25.89 11.79 -20.65
CA GLN A 124 -26.47 13.15 -20.68
C GLN A 124 -27.70 13.33 -19.76
N ASN A 125 -28.59 12.34 -19.73
CA ASN A 125 -29.84 12.34 -18.95
C ASN A 125 -29.76 11.56 -17.63
N LYS A 126 -28.55 11.10 -17.23
CA LYS A 126 -28.31 10.29 -16.03
C LYS A 126 -27.59 11.07 -14.93
N VAL A 127 -26.88 12.14 -15.29
CA VAL A 127 -26.16 12.98 -14.33
C VAL A 127 -27.08 13.97 -13.63
N TRP A 128 -26.71 14.30 -12.41
CA TRP A 128 -27.26 15.38 -11.61
C TRP A 128 -26.26 16.52 -11.55
N VAL A 129 -26.78 17.73 -11.35
CA VAL A 129 -25.99 18.94 -11.27
C VAL A 129 -26.40 19.79 -10.07
N ALA A 130 -25.43 20.36 -9.38
CA ALA A 130 -25.63 21.36 -8.34
C ALA A 130 -24.73 22.57 -8.59
N ALA A 131 -25.11 23.72 -8.02
CA ALA A 131 -24.24 24.88 -7.98
C ALA A 131 -23.15 24.64 -6.93
N MET A 132 -21.92 25.04 -7.25
CA MET A 132 -20.83 25.01 -6.28
C MET A 132 -21.08 26.04 -5.16
N PRO A 133 -20.87 25.68 -3.89
CA PRO A 133 -20.98 26.64 -2.79
C PRO A 133 -19.95 27.76 -2.95
N VAL A 134 -20.36 29.00 -2.70
CA VAL A 134 -19.46 30.17 -2.69
C VAL A 134 -18.70 30.16 -1.37
N MET A 135 -17.44 29.72 -1.40
CA MET A 135 -16.56 29.59 -0.22
C MET A 135 -15.54 30.75 -0.11
N GLY A 136 -15.90 31.93 -0.61
CA GLY A 136 -15.01 33.10 -0.71
C GLY A 136 -14.11 33.02 -1.95
N ALA A 137 -13.11 32.12 -1.94
CA ALA A 137 -12.31 31.78 -3.10
C ALA A 137 -12.71 30.40 -3.65
N ALA A 138 -12.53 30.16 -4.95
CA ALA A 138 -12.66 28.82 -5.51
C ALA A 138 -11.50 27.96 -5.01
N VAL A 139 -11.76 27.11 -4.01
CA VAL A 139 -10.77 26.17 -3.49
C VAL A 139 -10.94 24.84 -4.21
N PRO A 140 -9.87 24.29 -4.83
CA PRO A 140 -9.96 22.96 -5.42
C PRO A 140 -10.27 21.94 -4.31
N PHE A 141 -10.90 20.85 -4.68
CA PHE A 141 -11.10 19.70 -3.81
C PHE A 141 -10.95 18.45 -4.67
N ARG A 142 -10.55 17.34 -4.05
CA ARG A 142 -10.21 16.11 -4.76
C ARG A 142 -11.12 14.94 -4.40
N GLN A 143 -11.98 15.10 -3.41
CA GLN A 143 -12.91 14.07 -2.92
C GLN A 143 -14.33 14.61 -2.83
N LEU A 144 -15.27 13.68 -2.92
CA LEU A 144 -16.69 13.91 -2.71
C LEU A 144 -17.22 12.66 -2.01
N TRP A 145 -18.03 12.84 -0.97
CA TRP A 145 -18.75 11.76 -0.32
C TRP A 145 -20.25 11.96 -0.48
N VAL A 146 -20.96 10.89 -0.83
CA VAL A 146 -22.43 10.87 -0.94
C VAL A 146 -22.94 9.81 0.03
N ASN A 147 -23.72 10.24 1.02
CA ASN A 147 -24.21 9.39 2.12
C ASN A 147 -23.09 8.58 2.80
N GLY A 148 -21.96 9.23 3.09
CA GLY A 148 -20.78 8.59 3.70
C GLY A 148 -20.01 7.62 2.79
N LYS A 149 -20.35 7.51 1.50
CA LYS A 149 -19.61 6.69 0.52
C LYS A 149 -18.81 7.57 -0.42
N LYS A 150 -17.50 7.35 -0.48
CA LYS A 150 -16.61 8.07 -1.39
C LYS A 150 -17.06 7.89 -2.83
N ALA A 151 -17.22 9.01 -3.53
CA ALA A 151 -17.47 9.07 -4.96
C ALA A 151 -16.14 9.09 -5.72
N VAL A 152 -16.15 8.67 -6.97
CA VAL A 152 -14.97 8.54 -7.81
C VAL A 152 -14.77 9.84 -8.59
N ARG A 153 -13.61 10.48 -8.43
CA ARG A 153 -13.25 11.61 -9.30
C ARG A 153 -13.09 11.06 -10.72
N ALA A 154 -13.89 11.57 -11.67
CA ALA A 154 -14.02 11.00 -13.02
C ALA A 154 -12.66 10.74 -13.67
N LYS A 155 -12.47 9.53 -14.20
CA LYS A 155 -11.18 9.05 -14.69
C LYS A 155 -11.32 8.09 -15.88
N SER A 156 -10.33 8.08 -16.75
CA SER A 156 -10.38 7.34 -18.02
C SER A 156 -10.33 5.82 -17.87
N ALA A 157 -9.93 5.31 -16.70
CA ALA A 157 -9.91 3.89 -16.38
C ALA A 157 -9.88 3.67 -14.86
N PRO A 158 -10.53 2.61 -14.34
CA PRO A 158 -10.30 2.16 -12.97
C PRO A 158 -8.86 1.65 -12.78
N GLY A 159 -8.43 1.58 -11.52
CA GLY A 159 -7.04 1.28 -11.16
C GLY A 159 -6.57 -0.13 -11.54
N ASN A 160 -7.47 -1.03 -11.94
CA ASN A 160 -7.20 -2.39 -12.39
C ASN A 160 -7.27 -2.57 -13.92
N SER A 161 -7.55 -1.51 -14.68
CA SER A 161 -7.56 -1.51 -16.15
C SER A 161 -6.82 -0.29 -16.74
N MET A 162 -5.84 0.23 -16.00
CA MET A 162 -4.94 1.29 -16.45
C MET A 162 -4.20 0.93 -17.74
N GLN A 163 -3.97 1.94 -18.58
CA GLN A 163 -3.10 1.85 -19.75
C GLN A 163 -1.64 1.96 -19.34
N ARG A 164 -0.71 1.73 -20.29
CA ARG A 164 0.73 1.89 -20.06
C ARG A 164 1.31 2.97 -20.94
N ILE A 165 2.26 3.75 -20.41
CA ILE A 165 2.99 4.73 -21.21
C ILE A 165 3.78 4.00 -22.31
N LEU A 166 3.96 4.64 -23.47
CA LEU A 166 4.83 4.15 -24.53
C LEU A 166 6.30 4.49 -24.22
N ASN A 167 6.54 5.69 -23.70
CA ASN A 167 7.88 6.16 -23.37
C ASN A 167 7.85 7.36 -22.39
N TRP A 168 9.00 7.66 -21.76
CA TRP A 168 9.27 8.93 -21.08
C TRP A 168 10.44 9.66 -21.76
N ASP A 169 10.19 10.85 -22.31
CA ASP A 169 11.23 11.66 -22.96
C ASP A 169 11.90 12.60 -21.94
N LYS A 170 13.05 12.17 -21.40
CA LYS A 170 13.84 12.93 -20.42
C LYS A 170 14.34 14.29 -20.96
N LYS A 171 14.49 14.45 -22.28
CA LYS A 171 14.98 15.72 -22.86
C LYS A 171 13.95 16.83 -22.74
N THR A 172 12.67 16.48 -22.87
CA THR A 172 11.56 17.43 -22.85
C THR A 172 10.71 17.36 -21.59
N GLY A 173 10.92 16.36 -20.73
CA GLY A 173 10.10 16.15 -19.53
C GLY A 173 8.67 15.74 -19.85
N THR A 174 8.47 14.88 -20.86
CA THR A 174 7.13 14.52 -21.34
C THR A 174 6.89 13.02 -21.33
N ALA A 175 5.66 12.63 -21.00
CA ALA A 175 5.19 11.26 -21.25
C ALA A 175 4.72 11.12 -22.71
N ILE A 176 4.94 9.95 -23.29
CA ILE A 176 4.32 9.52 -24.54
C ILE A 176 3.31 8.42 -24.20
N ILE A 177 2.04 8.63 -24.52
CA ILE A 177 0.95 7.70 -24.24
C ILE A 177 0.29 7.22 -25.55
N PRO A 178 -0.44 6.08 -25.55
CA PRO A 178 -1.31 5.71 -26.66
C PRO A 178 -2.34 6.82 -26.93
N LEU A 179 -2.63 7.08 -28.21
CA LEU A 179 -3.66 8.07 -28.58
C LEU A 179 -5.06 7.54 -28.27
N HIS A 180 -5.34 6.27 -28.50
CA HIS A 180 -6.65 5.66 -28.22
C HIS A 180 -6.82 5.41 -26.72
N PRO A 181 -7.97 5.78 -26.08
CA PRO A 181 -9.19 6.37 -26.63
C PRO A 181 -9.30 7.90 -26.44
N PHE A 182 -8.16 8.62 -26.43
CA PHE A 182 -8.05 10.05 -26.17
C PHE A 182 -8.06 10.93 -27.43
N GLU A 183 -8.53 10.42 -28.57
CA GLU A 183 -8.56 11.13 -29.86
C GLU A 183 -9.30 12.48 -29.74
N ASN A 184 -10.36 12.51 -28.94
CA ASN A 184 -11.22 13.69 -28.73
C ASN A 184 -10.93 14.43 -27.42
N LEU A 185 -9.90 14.04 -26.66
CA LEU A 185 -9.56 14.71 -25.41
C LEU A 185 -9.03 16.12 -25.70
N GLU A 186 -9.58 17.09 -24.96
CA GLU A 186 -9.12 18.48 -24.89
C GLU A 186 -8.47 18.74 -23.53
N VAL A 187 -7.50 19.67 -23.48
CA VAL A 187 -6.87 20.06 -22.22
C VAL A 187 -7.79 21.05 -21.50
N THR A 188 -8.32 20.63 -20.35
CA THR A 188 -9.11 21.47 -19.44
C THR A 188 -8.31 21.78 -18.18
N GLU A 189 -8.71 22.84 -17.47
CA GLU A 189 -8.11 23.16 -16.18
C GLU A 189 -8.24 21.98 -15.21
N GLY A 190 -7.12 21.63 -14.56
CA GLY A 190 -7.06 20.53 -13.60
C GLY A 190 -7.02 19.12 -14.19
N LEU A 191 -7.00 18.94 -15.52
CA LEU A 191 -6.73 17.64 -16.15
C LEU A 191 -5.38 17.09 -15.64
N GLU A 192 -5.36 15.84 -15.24
CA GLU A 192 -4.23 15.25 -14.53
C GLU A 192 -3.90 13.86 -15.07
N LEU A 193 -2.61 13.55 -15.16
CA LEU A 193 -2.09 12.22 -15.39
C LEU A 193 -1.65 11.63 -14.06
N PHE A 194 -2.29 10.54 -13.67
CA PHE A 194 -1.85 9.70 -12.56
C PHE A 194 -0.97 8.59 -13.12
N ILE A 195 0.25 8.43 -12.61
CA ILE A 195 1.20 7.40 -13.07
C ILE A 195 1.73 6.57 -11.91
N HIS A 196 1.73 5.25 -12.08
CA HIS A 196 2.39 4.31 -11.17
C HIS A 196 3.87 4.18 -11.53
N GLN A 197 4.76 4.39 -10.56
CA GLN A 197 6.21 4.33 -10.72
C GLN A 197 6.86 3.64 -9.51
N TRP A 198 7.21 2.37 -9.70
CA TRP A 198 7.85 1.52 -8.69
C TRP A 198 7.01 1.29 -7.43
N TRP A 199 7.39 1.95 -6.33
CA TRP A 199 6.75 1.93 -5.02
C TRP A 199 5.88 3.17 -4.77
N GLU A 200 5.85 4.12 -5.71
CA GLU A 200 5.08 5.36 -5.60
C GLU A 200 4.13 5.57 -6.78
N VAL A 201 3.29 6.60 -6.65
CA VAL A 201 2.50 7.18 -7.74
C VAL A 201 2.82 8.67 -7.86
N ALA A 202 2.61 9.24 -9.05
CA ALA A 202 2.69 10.69 -9.23
C ALA A 202 1.41 11.24 -9.85
N SER A 203 1.01 12.42 -9.38
CA SER A 203 -0.08 13.24 -9.91
C SER A 203 0.49 14.41 -10.68
N LEU A 204 0.40 14.37 -12.01
CA LEU A 204 1.03 15.33 -12.90
C LEU A 204 -0.04 16.13 -13.66
N ARG A 205 -0.12 17.44 -13.45
CA ARG A 205 -1.16 18.27 -14.08
C ARG A 205 -0.79 18.51 -15.54
N ILE A 206 -1.72 18.24 -16.45
CA ILE A 206 -1.48 18.32 -17.90
C ILE A 206 -1.68 19.75 -18.37
N ARG A 207 -0.66 20.33 -19.02
CA ARG A 207 -0.73 21.67 -19.63
C ARG A 207 -0.89 21.66 -21.15
N LYS A 208 -0.44 20.60 -21.82
CA LYS A 208 -0.49 20.48 -23.29
C LYS A 208 -0.54 19.01 -23.68
N LEU A 209 -1.26 18.73 -24.77
CA LEU A 209 -1.25 17.47 -25.50
C LEU A 209 -0.84 17.74 -26.96
N GLU A 210 -0.11 16.81 -27.58
CA GLU A 210 0.24 16.85 -29.00
C GLU A 210 0.10 15.45 -29.58
N LYS A 211 -0.84 15.32 -30.51
CA LYS A 211 -1.24 14.05 -31.12
C LYS A 211 -0.36 13.81 -32.36
N ALA A 212 0.24 12.63 -32.46
CA ALA A 212 1.10 12.25 -33.58
C ALA A 212 0.97 10.74 -33.86
N GLY A 213 0.40 10.41 -35.02
CA GLY A 213 0.05 9.02 -35.37
C GLY A 213 -0.85 8.41 -34.30
N ASP A 214 -0.49 7.22 -33.82
CA ASP A 214 -1.21 6.48 -32.78
C ASP A 214 -0.77 6.84 -31.34
N SER A 215 -0.06 7.96 -31.17
CA SER A 215 0.47 8.40 -29.88
C SER A 215 0.10 9.84 -29.55
N CYS A 216 0.20 10.17 -28.27
CA CYS A 216 0.03 11.53 -27.75
C CYS A 216 1.19 11.86 -26.81
N ARG A 217 1.84 13.00 -27.05
CA ARG A 217 2.85 13.58 -26.14
C ARG A 217 2.14 14.47 -25.12
N VAL A 218 2.50 14.32 -23.85
CA VAL A 218 1.87 15.00 -22.71
C VAL A 218 2.90 15.85 -21.98
N TRP A 219 2.62 17.15 -21.84
CA TRP A 219 3.43 18.07 -21.04
C TRP A 219 2.72 18.42 -19.74
N PHE A 220 3.53 18.64 -18.71
CA PHE A 220 3.04 18.92 -17.35
C PHE A 220 3.33 20.35 -16.91
N TYR A 221 2.57 20.85 -15.94
CA TYR A 221 2.83 22.12 -15.28
C TYR A 221 4.04 22.04 -14.35
N GLU A 222 4.59 23.21 -14.02
CA GLU A 222 5.56 23.35 -12.93
C GLU A 222 4.83 23.54 -11.59
N PRO A 223 5.42 23.11 -10.46
CA PRO A 223 6.80 22.62 -10.30
C PRO A 223 6.99 21.11 -10.55
N GLU A 224 5.92 20.33 -10.72
CA GLU A 224 6.02 18.87 -10.79
C GLU A 224 6.72 18.37 -12.05
N SER A 225 6.63 19.09 -13.17
CA SER A 225 7.29 18.75 -14.43
C SER A 225 8.81 18.59 -14.24
N ARG A 226 9.47 19.60 -13.65
CA ARG A 226 10.90 19.56 -13.36
C ARG A 226 11.24 18.41 -12.41
N ILE A 227 10.57 18.34 -11.26
CA ILE A 227 10.87 17.33 -10.22
C ILE A 227 10.69 15.92 -10.78
N GLN A 228 9.56 15.65 -11.45
CA GLN A 228 9.26 14.36 -12.08
C GLN A 228 10.33 13.97 -13.11
N ASN A 229 10.88 14.94 -13.84
CA ASN A 229 11.86 14.65 -14.87
C ASN A 229 13.28 14.44 -14.31
N GLU A 230 13.65 15.17 -13.25
CA GLU A 230 15.01 15.20 -12.70
C GLU A 230 15.27 14.12 -11.64
N HIS A 231 14.27 13.74 -10.85
CA HIS A 231 14.45 12.74 -9.80
C HIS A 231 14.77 11.35 -10.42
N PRO A 232 15.74 10.61 -9.86
CA PRO A 232 16.08 9.27 -10.32
C PRO A 232 15.22 8.17 -9.68
N TRP A 233 14.71 8.40 -8.46
CA TRP A 233 14.04 7.37 -7.64
C TRP A 233 12.78 7.92 -6.96
N PRO A 234 11.61 7.28 -7.12
CA PRO A 234 11.27 6.28 -8.15
C PRO A 234 10.83 6.92 -9.49
N ALA A 235 11.55 6.66 -10.59
CA ALA A 235 11.22 7.20 -11.92
C ALA A 235 10.23 6.32 -12.72
N PRO A 236 9.57 6.81 -13.79
CA PRO A 236 8.73 5.98 -14.66
C PRO A 236 9.46 4.72 -15.15
N TRP A 237 8.85 3.57 -14.93
CA TRP A 237 9.42 2.26 -15.26
C TRP A 237 9.22 1.96 -16.74
N LEU A 238 10.31 1.63 -17.44
CA LEU A 238 10.29 1.22 -18.85
C LEU A 238 10.90 -0.17 -18.95
N SER A 239 10.11 -1.16 -19.36
CA SER A 239 10.52 -2.56 -19.35
C SER A 239 9.82 -3.36 -20.44
N GLN A 240 10.62 -4.08 -21.22
CA GLN A 240 10.11 -5.08 -22.17
C GLN A 240 9.66 -6.36 -21.48
N GLU A 241 10.14 -6.63 -20.25
CA GLU A 241 9.86 -7.86 -19.50
C GLU A 241 8.54 -7.75 -18.71
N THR A 242 8.38 -6.68 -17.93
CA THR A 242 7.24 -6.48 -17.03
C THR A 242 6.23 -5.45 -17.53
N GLY A 243 6.58 -4.75 -18.62
CA GLY A 243 5.84 -3.64 -19.19
C GLY A 243 6.11 -2.31 -18.52
N ASN A 244 5.78 -1.24 -19.22
CA ASN A 244 6.01 0.13 -18.76
C ASN A 244 5.03 0.55 -17.65
N SER A 245 5.34 1.66 -16.98
CA SER A 245 4.49 2.32 -15.99
C SER A 245 3.05 2.48 -16.48
N ALA A 246 2.13 2.06 -15.62
CA ALA A 246 0.70 2.20 -15.85
C ALA A 246 0.20 3.60 -15.47
N PHE A 247 -0.85 4.07 -16.13
CA PHE A 247 -1.42 5.40 -15.90
C PHE A 247 -2.93 5.44 -16.19
N TYR A 248 -3.59 6.47 -15.65
CA TYR A 248 -4.89 6.94 -16.13
C TYR A 248 -4.91 8.46 -16.18
N LEU A 249 -5.85 9.03 -16.93
CA LEU A 249 -6.14 10.46 -16.93
C LEU A 249 -7.38 10.71 -16.06
N CYS A 250 -7.42 11.81 -15.32
CA CYS A 250 -8.57 12.14 -14.47
C CYS A 250 -8.91 13.62 -14.50
N ASN A 251 -10.08 13.95 -13.94
CA ASN A 251 -10.62 15.30 -13.88
C ASN A 251 -10.97 15.91 -15.23
N SER A 252 -11.71 15.15 -16.05
CA SER A 252 -12.37 15.66 -17.25
C SER A 252 -13.83 15.25 -17.24
N LEU A 253 -14.71 16.14 -17.71
CA LEU A 253 -16.11 15.83 -17.90
C LEU A 253 -16.33 14.67 -18.89
N SER A 254 -15.41 14.48 -19.84
CA SER A 254 -15.46 13.39 -20.81
C SER A 254 -15.26 12.00 -20.19
N PHE A 255 -14.75 11.93 -18.97
CA PHE A 255 -14.56 10.69 -18.22
C PHE A 255 -15.68 10.42 -17.22
N LEU A 256 -16.71 11.27 -17.15
CA LEU A 256 -17.88 11.02 -16.31
C LEU A 256 -18.82 10.09 -17.06
N ASP A 257 -18.71 8.77 -16.85
CA ASP A 257 -19.48 7.78 -17.60
C ASP A 257 -20.06 6.63 -16.75
N GLU A 258 -19.59 6.43 -15.52
CA GLU A 258 -20.06 5.38 -14.61
C GLU A 258 -20.80 5.91 -13.37
N PRO A 259 -21.78 5.15 -12.81
CA PRO A 259 -22.41 5.49 -11.54
C PRO A 259 -21.39 5.61 -10.40
N GLY A 260 -21.47 6.69 -9.64
CA GLY A 260 -20.57 7.03 -8.55
C GLY A 260 -19.47 8.01 -8.94
N GLU A 261 -19.35 8.37 -10.22
CA GLU A 261 -18.38 9.35 -10.67
C GLU A 261 -18.87 10.80 -10.56
N TRP A 262 -17.95 11.73 -10.32
CA TRP A 262 -18.20 13.16 -10.28
C TRP A 262 -17.15 13.98 -11.01
N TYR A 263 -17.55 15.19 -11.44
CA TYR A 263 -16.67 16.20 -12.04
C TYR A 263 -17.05 17.60 -11.54
N ASN A 264 -16.05 18.40 -11.16
CA ASN A 264 -16.22 19.81 -10.81
C ASN A 264 -15.85 20.71 -12.00
N ASP A 265 -16.86 21.36 -12.56
CA ASP A 265 -16.69 22.42 -13.56
C ASP A 265 -16.52 23.76 -12.84
N ALA A 266 -15.28 24.05 -12.44
CA ALA A 266 -14.95 25.27 -11.72
C ALA A 266 -15.28 26.54 -12.53
N ALA A 267 -15.05 26.51 -13.85
CA ALA A 267 -15.33 27.64 -14.74
C ALA A 267 -16.83 27.94 -14.84
N ALA A 268 -17.68 26.92 -14.85
CA ALA A 268 -19.13 27.08 -14.85
C ALA A 268 -19.75 27.22 -13.44
N GLY A 269 -18.96 27.05 -12.37
CA GLY A 269 -19.44 27.03 -10.99
C GLY A 269 -20.41 25.88 -10.69
N LYS A 270 -20.21 24.71 -11.33
CA LYS A 270 -21.11 23.56 -11.25
C LYS A 270 -20.37 22.29 -10.88
N ILE A 271 -21.04 21.42 -10.14
CA ILE A 271 -20.61 20.05 -9.93
C ILE A 271 -21.60 19.08 -10.57
N TYR A 272 -21.06 18.09 -11.26
CA TYR A 272 -21.80 17.02 -11.91
C TYR A 272 -21.54 15.70 -11.19
N TYR A 273 -22.59 14.89 -11.01
CA TYR A 273 -22.50 13.58 -10.37
C TYR A 273 -23.40 12.58 -11.09
N TYR A 274 -22.90 11.38 -11.39
CA TYR A 274 -23.73 10.25 -11.80
C TYR A 274 -24.08 9.46 -10.53
N PRO A 275 -25.33 9.47 -10.03
CA PRO A 275 -25.69 8.73 -8.82
C PRO A 275 -25.63 7.22 -8.98
N ARG A 276 -25.22 6.54 -7.90
CA ARG A 276 -25.37 5.09 -7.77
C ARG A 276 -26.84 4.73 -7.59
N ALA A 277 -27.21 3.49 -7.91
CA ALA A 277 -28.61 3.05 -7.96
C ALA A 277 -29.42 3.26 -6.66
N GLN A 278 -28.76 3.34 -5.50
CA GLN A 278 -29.40 3.52 -4.18
C GLN A 278 -29.34 4.97 -3.66
N GLU A 279 -28.86 5.92 -4.47
CA GLU A 279 -28.72 7.32 -4.05
C GLU A 279 -29.86 8.17 -4.61
N ASP A 280 -30.74 8.63 -3.72
CA ASP A 280 -31.69 9.68 -4.03
C ASP A 280 -31.04 11.06 -3.81
N MET A 281 -30.65 11.71 -4.90
CA MET A 281 -29.97 13.01 -4.83
C MET A 281 -30.84 14.15 -4.30
N ALA A 282 -32.17 13.99 -4.23
CA ALA A 282 -33.03 15.00 -3.61
C ALA A 282 -32.84 15.04 -2.08
N THR A 283 -32.42 13.93 -1.48
CA THR A 283 -32.27 13.77 -0.02
C THR A 283 -30.84 13.41 0.41
N ALA A 284 -29.97 13.08 -0.53
CA ALA A 284 -28.60 12.66 -0.24
C ALA A 284 -27.78 13.74 0.46
N GLU A 285 -27.07 13.33 1.51
CA GLU A 285 -26.03 14.14 2.12
C GLU A 285 -24.79 14.07 1.23
N THR A 286 -24.40 15.20 0.64
CA THR A 286 -23.20 15.27 -0.20
C THR A 286 -22.19 16.22 0.44
N VAL A 287 -21.00 15.72 0.73
CA VAL A 287 -19.94 16.46 1.43
C VAL A 287 -18.70 16.57 0.55
N LEU A 288 -18.19 17.78 0.36
CA LEU A 288 -16.86 18.04 -0.17
C LEU A 288 -15.92 18.47 0.97
N PRO A 289 -14.64 18.08 0.98
CA PRO A 289 -13.71 18.52 2.02
C PRO A 289 -13.20 19.93 1.74
N PHE A 290 -12.95 20.71 2.79
CA PHE A 290 -12.40 22.07 2.67
C PHE A 290 -11.23 22.34 3.63
N LEU A 291 -11.40 22.05 4.92
CA LEU A 291 -10.32 22.23 5.90
C LEU A 291 -9.33 21.07 5.85
N GLU A 292 -8.02 21.37 5.77
CA GLU A 292 -6.98 20.33 5.79
C GLU A 292 -6.75 19.76 7.19
N ASN A 293 -6.70 20.60 8.22
CA ASN A 293 -6.63 20.16 9.61
C ASN A 293 -7.98 20.40 10.33
N LEU A 294 -8.48 19.39 11.03
CA LEU A 294 -9.70 19.44 11.82
C LEU A 294 -9.39 19.72 13.29
N PHE A 295 -8.31 19.13 13.79
CA PHE A 295 -7.88 19.24 15.18
C PHE A 295 -6.37 19.38 15.27
N VAL A 296 -5.92 20.41 15.97
CA VAL A 296 -4.50 20.76 16.08
C VAL A 296 -4.12 20.88 17.55
N VAL A 297 -3.17 20.06 17.97
CA VAL A 297 -2.48 20.18 19.26
C VAL A 297 -1.12 20.80 18.98
N ASN A 298 -0.91 22.05 19.38
CA ASN A 298 0.30 22.77 19.04
C ASN A 298 0.90 23.46 20.26
N GLY A 299 2.03 22.94 20.73
CA GLY A 299 2.89 23.58 21.71
C GLY A 299 4.14 24.17 21.08
N THR A 300 5.13 24.42 21.93
CA THR A 300 6.50 24.78 21.55
C THR A 300 7.48 23.95 22.36
N PRO A 301 8.77 23.86 21.98
CA PRO A 301 9.78 23.19 22.81
C PRO A 301 9.84 23.72 24.25
N GLU A 302 9.54 25.00 24.47
CA GLU A 302 9.55 25.67 25.78
C GLU A 302 8.24 25.48 26.54
N HIS A 303 7.12 25.42 25.81
CA HIS A 303 5.77 25.31 26.36
C HIS A 303 5.01 24.20 25.61
N PRO A 304 5.22 22.93 25.98
CA PRO A 304 4.50 21.83 25.35
C PRO A 304 3.02 21.82 25.77
N VAL A 305 2.18 21.22 24.93
CA VAL A 305 0.81 20.86 25.32
C VAL A 305 0.83 19.56 26.11
N GLU A 306 0.15 19.50 27.26
CA GLU A 306 0.26 18.37 28.19
C GLU A 306 -1.07 17.86 28.72
N ASN A 307 -1.13 16.53 28.92
CA ASN A 307 -2.20 15.85 29.66
C ASN A 307 -3.59 16.06 29.04
N ILE A 308 -3.74 15.68 27.77
CA ILE A 308 -4.99 15.79 27.01
C ILE A 308 -5.47 14.40 26.61
N VAL A 309 -6.77 14.16 26.77
CA VAL A 309 -7.44 12.92 26.35
C VAL A 309 -8.56 13.28 25.38
N ILE A 310 -8.50 12.71 24.18
CA ILE A 310 -9.54 12.76 23.16
C ILE A 310 -10.17 11.36 23.11
N LYS A 311 -11.51 11.31 23.17
CA LYS A 311 -12.21 10.02 23.28
C LYS A 311 -13.56 9.97 22.58
N GLY A 312 -13.72 8.97 21.71
CA GLY A 312 -14.99 8.69 21.04
C GLY A 312 -15.40 9.75 20.01
N ILE A 313 -14.45 10.51 19.48
CA ILE A 313 -14.69 11.57 18.49
C ILE A 313 -14.50 11.01 17.09
N ARG A 314 -15.34 11.43 16.13
CA ARG A 314 -15.12 11.16 14.71
C ARG A 314 -14.55 12.38 14.01
N PHE A 315 -13.47 12.19 13.27
CA PHE A 315 -12.81 13.20 12.44
C PHE A 315 -13.10 12.85 10.98
N GLN A 316 -13.78 13.75 10.26
CA GLN A 316 -14.22 13.48 8.89
C GLN A 316 -14.02 14.66 7.94
N HIS A 317 -13.88 14.33 6.65
CA HIS A 317 -13.90 15.28 5.53
C HIS A 317 -12.79 16.33 5.57
N SER A 318 -11.57 15.93 5.91
CA SER A 318 -10.40 16.80 5.73
C SER A 318 -9.97 16.86 4.27
N ALA A 319 -9.47 18.01 3.83
CA ALA A 319 -8.96 18.26 2.49
C ALA A 319 -7.45 18.06 2.40
N TRP A 320 -6.95 17.97 1.17
CA TRP A 320 -5.53 18.18 0.86
C TRP A 320 -5.38 18.58 -0.60
N ASN A 321 -4.96 19.82 -0.83
CA ASN A 321 -5.07 20.45 -2.15
C ASN A 321 -3.75 20.62 -2.89
N ARG A 322 -2.63 20.33 -2.22
CA ARG A 322 -1.30 20.43 -2.83
C ARG A 322 -1.20 19.70 -4.18
N PRO A 323 -1.72 18.46 -4.38
CA PRO A 323 -1.63 17.79 -5.67
C PRO A 323 -2.28 18.57 -6.83
N SER A 324 -3.39 19.27 -6.57
CA SER A 324 -4.07 20.08 -7.58
C SER A 324 -3.34 21.41 -7.86
N GLN A 325 -2.50 21.88 -6.93
CA GLN A 325 -1.82 23.18 -7.02
C GLN A 325 -0.36 23.09 -7.46
N GLN A 326 0.32 21.99 -7.14
CA GLN A 326 1.77 21.81 -7.34
C GLN A 326 2.14 20.43 -7.88
N GLY A 327 1.16 19.63 -8.31
CA GLY A 327 1.33 18.22 -8.55
C GLY A 327 1.73 17.44 -7.29
N HIS A 328 1.97 16.15 -7.45
CA HIS A 328 2.47 15.29 -6.38
C HIS A 328 3.50 14.33 -6.95
N VAL A 329 4.74 14.42 -6.47
CA VAL A 329 5.85 13.55 -6.85
C VAL A 329 6.54 13.08 -5.56
N PRO A 330 6.01 12.03 -4.90
CA PRO A 330 6.57 11.50 -3.67
C PRO A 330 7.84 10.70 -3.87
N HIS A 331 8.70 10.73 -2.84
CA HIS A 331 9.89 9.89 -2.79
C HIS A 331 9.57 8.51 -2.21
N GLN A 332 8.93 8.48 -1.04
CA GLN A 332 8.45 7.27 -0.37
C GLN A 332 7.40 7.64 0.69
N ALA A 333 6.44 6.75 0.97
CA ALA A 333 5.40 6.91 1.99
C ALA A 333 4.52 8.18 1.83
N GLY A 334 4.38 8.67 0.60
CA GLY A 334 3.62 9.89 0.28
C GLY A 334 4.32 11.21 0.62
N LEU A 335 5.59 11.20 1.05
CA LEU A 335 6.38 12.40 1.30
C LEU A 335 6.81 13.02 -0.04
N TYR A 336 6.20 14.13 -0.43
CA TYR A 336 6.42 14.79 -1.72
C TYR A 336 7.81 15.41 -1.81
N MET A 337 8.50 15.22 -2.93
CA MET A 337 9.77 15.89 -3.19
C MET A 337 9.54 17.38 -3.44
N THR A 338 10.37 18.22 -2.82
CA THR A 338 10.47 19.66 -3.11
C THR A 338 11.64 19.94 -4.06
N ASP A 339 12.67 19.10 -4.01
CA ASP A 339 13.74 19.03 -4.99
C ASP A 339 14.36 17.62 -4.99
N ALA A 340 14.79 17.12 -6.15
CA ALA A 340 15.49 15.84 -6.25
C ALA A 340 16.20 15.68 -7.60
N TYR A 341 17.42 15.13 -7.57
CA TYR A 341 18.22 14.94 -8.78
C TYR A 341 19.28 13.84 -8.61
N LYS A 342 19.78 13.34 -9.74
CA LYS A 342 20.87 12.37 -9.80
C LYS A 342 22.23 13.04 -9.64
N LEU A 343 23.12 12.42 -8.85
CA LEU A 343 24.52 12.83 -8.69
C LEU A 343 25.40 12.26 -9.81
N SER A 344 26.31 13.08 -10.33
CA SER A 344 27.30 12.68 -11.33
C SER A 344 28.63 13.44 -11.12
N PRO A 345 29.68 12.81 -10.58
CA PRO A 345 29.73 11.42 -10.11
C PRO A 345 28.84 11.17 -8.88
N ALA A 346 28.53 9.90 -8.61
CA ALA A 346 27.84 9.52 -7.38
C ALA A 346 28.69 9.80 -6.13
N GLY A 347 28.01 10.07 -5.02
CA GLY A 347 28.57 10.14 -3.67
C GLY A 347 28.47 11.51 -3.01
N THR A 348 28.39 11.50 -1.69
CA THR A 348 28.69 12.64 -0.81
C THR A 348 29.86 12.28 0.10
N PRO A 349 30.49 13.24 0.82
CA PRO A 349 31.52 12.92 1.81
C PRO A 349 31.08 11.87 2.85
N GLU A 350 29.80 11.84 3.21
CA GLU A 350 29.24 10.92 4.20
C GLU A 350 28.76 9.59 3.61
N LYS A 351 28.35 9.58 2.32
CA LYS A 351 27.83 8.38 1.64
C LYS A 351 28.38 8.29 0.20
N PRO A 352 29.57 7.69 -0.01
CA PRO A 352 30.23 7.67 -1.32
C PRO A 352 29.48 6.95 -2.44
N SER A 353 28.56 6.04 -2.11
CA SER A 353 27.74 5.31 -3.09
C SER A 353 26.39 5.96 -3.39
N LEU A 354 26.03 7.05 -2.71
CA LEU A 354 24.74 7.72 -2.91
C LEU A 354 24.67 8.29 -4.33
N ASP A 355 23.65 7.91 -5.09
CA ASP A 355 23.53 8.32 -6.50
C ASP A 355 22.55 9.47 -6.72
N ASN A 356 21.93 10.00 -5.66
CA ASN A 356 20.92 11.03 -5.74
C ASN A 356 20.89 11.92 -4.48
N GLN A 357 20.27 13.09 -4.59
CA GLN A 357 19.86 13.88 -3.43
C GLN A 357 18.37 14.21 -3.56
N ALA A 358 17.70 14.28 -2.42
CA ALA A 358 16.30 14.66 -2.37
C ALA A 358 15.97 15.42 -1.08
N TRP A 359 14.98 16.30 -1.20
CA TRP A 359 14.34 17.02 -0.11
C TRP A 359 12.85 16.80 -0.23
N VAL A 360 12.19 16.60 0.91
CA VAL A 360 10.75 16.31 0.94
C VAL A 360 9.99 17.36 1.72
N GLY A 361 8.70 17.46 1.47
CA GLY A 361 7.74 18.01 2.39
C GLY A 361 6.75 16.93 2.85
N ARG A 362 5.86 17.32 3.76
CA ARG A 362 4.96 16.42 4.48
C ARG A 362 3.51 16.70 4.10
N PRO A 363 2.69 15.69 3.74
CA PRO A 363 1.26 15.87 3.53
C PRO A 363 0.57 16.41 4.78
N GLU A 364 -0.57 17.08 4.57
CA GLU A 364 -1.40 17.54 5.69
C GLU A 364 -2.17 16.39 6.34
N ALA A 365 -2.55 16.58 7.61
CA ALA A 365 -3.27 15.59 8.40
C ALA A 365 -4.58 16.15 8.98
N ALA A 366 -5.61 15.30 9.07
CA ALA A 366 -6.86 15.69 9.72
C ALA A 366 -6.66 16.04 11.19
N VAL A 367 -5.75 15.34 11.87
CA VAL A 367 -5.30 15.68 13.23
C VAL A 367 -3.79 15.78 13.27
N ALA A 368 -3.27 16.92 13.73
CA ALA A 368 -1.84 17.18 13.82
C ALA A 368 -1.43 17.51 15.25
N VAL A 369 -0.36 16.87 15.73
CA VAL A 369 0.18 17.04 17.09
C VAL A 369 1.65 17.46 16.99
N SER A 370 1.99 18.57 17.64
CA SER A 370 3.36 19.11 17.70
C SER A 370 3.67 19.61 19.10
N TYR A 371 4.87 19.29 19.59
CA TYR A 371 5.40 19.67 20.90
C TYR A 371 4.40 19.40 22.02
N ALA A 372 4.14 18.12 22.27
CA ALA A 372 3.11 17.70 23.19
C ALA A 372 3.55 16.49 24.01
N ASN A 373 3.03 16.36 25.22
CA ASN A 373 3.39 15.32 26.17
C ASN A 373 2.13 14.71 26.80
N ASN A 374 2.05 13.38 26.87
CA ASN A 374 0.87 12.70 27.42
C ASN A 374 -0.45 13.09 26.73
N ILE A 375 -0.48 12.95 25.40
CA ILE A 375 -1.69 13.10 24.58
C ILE A 375 -2.24 11.71 24.28
N ARG A 376 -3.54 11.51 24.52
CA ARG A 376 -4.20 10.21 24.33
C ARG A 376 -5.38 10.33 23.37
N PHE A 377 -5.39 9.49 22.34
CA PHE A 377 -6.53 9.28 21.43
C PHE A 377 -7.12 7.89 21.69
N GLU A 378 -8.38 7.84 22.14
CA GLU A 378 -9.01 6.64 22.65
C GLU A 378 -10.39 6.38 22.02
N ASN A 379 -10.52 5.29 21.26
CA ASN A 379 -11.79 4.90 20.60
C ASN A 379 -12.35 5.97 19.65
N ASP A 380 -11.47 6.80 19.08
CA ASP A 380 -11.78 7.76 18.04
C ASP A 380 -11.87 7.09 16.67
N ARG A 381 -12.44 7.82 15.70
CA ARG A 381 -12.53 7.37 14.31
C ARG A 381 -12.03 8.45 13.36
N PHE A 382 -11.12 8.07 12.46
CA PHE A 382 -10.56 8.90 11.41
C PHE A 382 -11.10 8.35 10.09
N GLU A 383 -12.10 9.02 9.53
CA GLU A 383 -12.90 8.50 8.42
C GLU A 383 -13.05 9.55 7.31
N HIS A 384 -13.06 9.15 6.04
CA HIS A 384 -13.37 10.05 4.92
C HIS A 384 -12.39 11.23 4.81
N LEU A 385 -11.09 10.93 4.71
CA LEU A 385 -10.02 11.93 4.77
C LEU A 385 -9.23 11.97 3.47
N ALA A 386 -8.81 13.15 3.02
CA ALA A 386 -8.09 13.33 1.75
C ALA A 386 -6.61 12.89 1.79
N ALA A 387 -5.94 13.04 2.93
CA ALA A 387 -4.51 12.78 3.09
C ALA A 387 -4.23 11.98 4.37
N THR A 388 -3.45 12.51 5.33
CA THR A 388 -3.08 11.76 6.53
C THR A 388 -4.19 11.77 7.59
N GLY A 389 -4.40 10.65 8.28
CA GLY A 389 -5.36 10.55 9.38
C GLY A 389 -4.92 11.31 10.63
N LEU A 390 -3.90 10.77 11.30
CA LEU A 390 -3.28 11.37 12.49
C LEU A 390 -1.77 11.52 12.29
N ASP A 391 -1.23 12.70 12.59
CA ASP A 391 0.19 12.99 12.49
C ASP A 391 0.81 13.44 13.83
N LEU A 392 1.72 12.61 14.36
CA LEU A 392 2.55 12.88 15.55
C LEU A 392 3.88 13.51 15.11
N LYS A 393 3.78 14.77 14.67
CA LYS A 393 4.73 15.43 13.78
C LYS A 393 6.11 15.65 14.38
N VAL A 394 6.20 16.40 15.47
CA VAL A 394 7.48 16.84 16.06
C VAL A 394 7.34 16.98 17.58
N GLY A 395 8.36 16.58 18.32
CA GLY A 395 8.43 16.76 19.78
C GLY A 395 7.26 16.16 20.56
N VAL A 396 6.66 15.09 20.05
CA VAL A 396 5.55 14.39 20.73
C VAL A 396 6.12 13.32 21.66
N LYS A 397 5.74 13.36 22.94
CA LYS A 397 6.32 12.51 23.99
C LYS A 397 5.25 11.80 24.81
N ALA A 398 5.59 10.62 25.32
CA ALA A 398 4.79 9.87 26.31
C ALA A 398 3.29 9.75 25.95
N SER A 399 2.97 9.57 24.66
CA SER A 399 1.61 9.70 24.11
C SER A 399 1.09 8.36 23.60
N ALA A 400 -0.23 8.24 23.47
CA ALA A 400 -0.87 6.97 23.08
C ALA A 400 -2.01 7.15 22.08
N VAL A 401 -2.06 6.24 21.11
CA VAL A 401 -3.13 6.11 20.11
C VAL A 401 -3.70 4.71 20.26
N THR A 402 -4.84 4.59 20.97
CA THR A 402 -5.37 3.28 21.39
C THR A 402 -6.83 3.05 21.02
N GLY A 403 -7.11 1.90 20.39
CA GLY A 403 -8.50 1.45 20.17
C GLY A 403 -9.24 2.21 19.06
N ASN A 404 -8.53 2.87 18.15
CA ASN A 404 -9.12 3.75 17.14
C ASN A 404 -9.37 3.03 15.81
N LEU A 405 -10.23 3.63 14.98
CA LEU A 405 -10.43 3.24 13.59
C LEU A 405 -9.81 4.28 12.65
N PHE A 406 -9.09 3.82 11.63
CA PHE A 406 -8.62 4.61 10.49
C PHE A 406 -9.17 3.98 9.21
N LYS A 407 -10.05 4.69 8.49
CA LYS A 407 -10.79 4.12 7.36
C LYS A 407 -11.10 5.14 6.27
N ASP A 408 -11.03 4.74 5.01
CA ASP A 408 -11.28 5.63 3.86
C ASP A 408 -10.41 6.91 3.93
N ILE A 409 -9.10 6.68 3.82
CA ILE A 409 -8.08 7.72 3.97
C ILE A 409 -7.25 7.74 2.68
N GLY A 410 -7.15 8.91 2.04
CA GLY A 410 -6.42 9.08 0.78
C GLY A 410 -4.91 8.88 0.91
N GLY A 411 -4.33 9.22 2.07
CA GLY A 411 -2.91 9.04 2.39
C GLY A 411 -2.66 8.09 3.56
N THR A 412 -1.62 8.36 4.35
CA THR A 412 -1.18 7.48 5.46
C THR A 412 -2.19 7.50 6.63
N GLY A 413 -2.44 6.32 7.22
CA GLY A 413 -3.35 6.21 8.37
C GLY A 413 -2.84 6.96 9.60
N ILE A 414 -1.68 6.52 10.11
CA ILE A 414 -0.96 7.17 11.22
C ILE A 414 0.46 7.49 10.77
N GLN A 415 0.86 8.75 10.89
CA GLN A 415 2.21 9.23 10.58
C GLN A 415 2.87 9.82 11.84
N GLY A 416 4.20 9.76 11.95
CA GLY A 416 4.90 10.39 13.07
C GLY A 416 6.41 10.37 12.97
N GLY A 417 7.07 11.18 13.81
CA GLY A 417 8.53 11.36 13.77
C GLY A 417 8.99 12.22 12.59
N TYR A 418 10.30 12.36 12.40
CA TYR A 418 10.90 13.27 11.41
C TYR A 418 11.28 12.55 10.10
N PHE A 419 11.07 13.21 8.95
CA PHE A 419 11.34 12.67 7.60
C PHE A 419 12.22 13.58 6.73
N GLY A 420 12.80 14.65 7.29
CA GLY A 420 13.59 15.63 6.52
C GLY A 420 12.80 16.86 6.07
N GLU A 421 11.53 16.99 6.47
CA GLU A 421 10.57 17.97 5.92
C GLU A 421 10.88 19.45 6.22
N ASN A 422 11.95 19.73 6.99
CA ASN A 422 12.42 21.07 7.31
C ASN A 422 13.59 21.53 6.41
N GLY A 423 13.71 20.96 5.20
CA GLY A 423 14.74 21.33 4.23
C GLY A 423 16.10 20.66 4.45
N GLU A 424 16.14 19.57 5.23
CA GLU A 424 17.33 18.72 5.30
C GLU A 424 17.29 17.67 4.19
N GLU A 425 18.46 17.35 3.65
CA GLU A 425 18.61 16.31 2.63
C GLU A 425 18.31 14.95 3.28
N ILE A 426 17.40 14.18 2.67
CA ILE A 426 16.73 13.07 3.36
C ILE A 426 17.63 11.87 3.66
N HIS A 427 18.76 11.70 2.97
CA HIS A 427 19.68 10.57 3.19
C HIS A 427 20.69 10.83 4.31
N LYS A 428 20.63 12.00 4.96
CA LYS A 428 21.48 12.32 6.10
C LYS A 428 20.95 11.67 7.39
N PRO A 429 21.84 11.18 8.27
CA PRO A 429 21.42 10.71 9.58
C PRO A 429 20.91 11.87 10.43
N TYR A 430 19.71 11.74 10.99
CA TYR A 430 19.13 12.76 11.84
C TYR A 430 19.60 12.63 13.30
N ASN A 431 20.34 13.64 13.77
CA ASN A 431 20.85 13.76 15.14
C ASN A 431 20.67 15.21 15.63
N PRO A 432 19.43 15.64 15.96
CA PRO A 432 19.17 17.01 16.33
C PRO A 432 19.90 17.36 17.63
N LYS A 433 20.49 18.56 17.71
CA LYS A 433 21.11 19.06 18.95
C LYS A 433 20.07 19.27 20.05
N ASP A 434 18.90 19.79 19.66
CA ASP A 434 17.76 19.94 20.56
C ASP A 434 17.01 18.60 20.62
N GLN A 435 17.01 17.93 21.77
CA GLN A 435 16.31 16.66 21.93
C GLN A 435 14.79 16.84 22.14
N ARG A 436 14.29 18.07 22.24
CA ARG A 436 12.86 18.36 22.41
C ARG A 436 12.07 18.19 21.12
N VAL A 437 12.72 18.23 19.95
CA VAL A 437 12.07 18.00 18.65
C VAL A 437 11.83 16.53 18.34
N VAL A 438 12.45 15.62 19.10
CA VAL A 438 12.37 14.18 18.88
C VAL A 438 11.03 13.65 19.40
N CYS A 439 10.34 12.88 18.56
CA CYS A 439 9.20 12.09 19.00
C CYS A 439 9.67 10.83 19.71
N GLU A 440 9.21 10.60 20.95
CA GLU A 440 9.66 9.48 21.77
C GLU A 440 8.62 8.95 22.77
N ASN A 441 8.76 7.68 23.17
CA ASN A 441 7.89 7.03 24.15
C ASN A 441 6.41 7.07 23.72
N ILE A 442 6.13 6.67 22.48
CA ILE A 442 4.77 6.69 21.92
C ILE A 442 4.27 5.25 21.75
N THR A 443 3.03 5.00 22.18
CA THR A 443 2.36 3.71 22.00
C THR A 443 1.22 3.83 20.98
N ILE A 444 1.28 3.03 19.91
CA ILE A 444 0.21 2.88 18.92
C ILE A 444 -0.32 1.46 19.06
N ALA A 445 -1.50 1.31 19.69
CA ALA A 445 -1.99 -0.01 20.08
C ALA A 445 -3.48 -0.26 19.82
N ASN A 446 -3.82 -1.51 19.47
CA ASN A 446 -5.22 -1.93 19.30
C ASN A 446 -6.05 -1.08 18.31
N ASN A 447 -5.40 -0.51 17.29
CA ASN A 447 -6.10 0.23 16.24
C ASN A 447 -6.43 -0.71 15.06
N LEU A 448 -7.56 -0.45 14.39
CA LEU A 448 -7.83 -1.00 13.08
C LEU A 448 -7.53 0.07 12.02
N ILE A 449 -6.63 -0.26 11.10
CA ILE A 449 -6.33 0.56 9.92
C ILE A 449 -6.79 -0.22 8.68
N THR A 450 -7.71 0.35 7.92
CA THR A 450 -8.35 -0.30 6.77
C THR A 450 -8.64 0.68 5.64
N ASP A 451 -8.35 0.36 4.38
CA ASP A 451 -8.55 1.28 3.25
C ASP A 451 -7.91 2.68 3.45
N ALA A 452 -6.69 2.68 4.02
CA ALA A 452 -5.80 3.84 4.01
C ALA A 452 -4.90 3.80 2.76
N GLY A 453 -4.44 4.96 2.28
CA GLY A 453 -3.71 5.11 1.02
C GLY A 453 -4.58 4.85 -0.21
N ASN A 454 -5.88 5.18 -0.14
CA ASN A 454 -6.81 4.86 -1.22
C ASN A 454 -6.74 5.81 -2.43
N GLU A 455 -5.89 6.86 -2.37
CA GLU A 455 -5.55 7.74 -3.49
C GLU A 455 -4.04 7.81 -3.74
N ASP A 456 -3.25 8.09 -2.71
CA ASP A 456 -1.79 8.00 -2.77
C ASP A 456 -1.36 6.57 -2.43
N TRP A 457 -1.01 5.82 -3.46
CA TRP A 457 -0.73 4.39 -3.33
C TRP A 457 0.64 4.07 -2.73
N GLY A 458 1.54 5.05 -2.55
CA GLY A 458 2.80 4.84 -1.82
C GLY A 458 2.66 5.01 -0.31
N CYS A 459 1.52 5.51 0.17
CA CYS A 459 1.24 5.65 1.60
C CYS A 459 1.10 4.32 2.33
N VAL A 460 1.27 4.35 3.65
CA VAL A 460 1.31 3.16 4.52
C VAL A 460 0.20 3.18 5.58
N GLY A 461 -0.03 2.04 6.25
CA GLY A 461 -0.94 1.99 7.40
C GLY A 461 -0.40 2.83 8.57
N ILE A 462 0.84 2.54 8.99
CA ILE A 462 1.56 3.28 10.03
C ILE A 462 2.96 3.62 9.54
N GLY A 463 3.32 4.91 9.51
CA GLY A 463 4.63 5.40 9.10
C GLY A 463 5.31 6.21 10.20
N MET A 464 6.38 5.66 10.77
CA MET A 464 7.20 6.35 11.78
C MET A 464 8.59 6.62 11.21
N GLY A 465 8.96 7.89 11.05
CA GLY A 465 10.28 8.31 10.59
C GLY A 465 11.32 8.22 11.71
N PHE A 466 12.26 9.16 11.73
CA PHE A 466 13.22 9.27 12.84
C PHE A 466 12.51 9.55 14.17
N SER A 467 12.47 8.52 15.02
CA SER A 467 11.82 8.50 16.32
C SER A 467 12.38 7.36 17.17
N LYS A 468 12.20 7.41 18.50
CA LYS A 468 12.78 6.42 19.42
C LYS A 468 11.83 5.99 20.52
N ASN A 469 12.07 4.82 21.10
CA ASN A 469 11.19 4.22 22.13
C ASN A 469 9.72 4.14 21.66
N ILE A 470 9.48 3.87 20.38
CA ILE A 470 8.13 3.73 19.83
C ILE A 470 7.65 2.29 19.99
N THR A 471 6.44 2.10 20.50
CA THR A 471 5.79 0.79 20.58
C THR A 471 4.58 0.75 19.66
N ILE A 472 4.64 -0.10 18.62
CA ILE A 472 3.52 -0.38 17.72
C ILE A 472 3.07 -1.82 18.01
N GLU A 473 1.93 -1.98 18.68
CA GLU A 473 1.49 -3.30 19.11
C GLU A 473 0.01 -3.61 18.96
N ARG A 474 -0.33 -4.86 18.66
CA ARG A 474 -1.72 -5.34 18.67
C ARG A 474 -2.65 -4.59 17.72
N ASN A 475 -2.13 -3.97 16.66
CA ASN A 475 -2.95 -3.35 15.63
C ASN A 475 -3.38 -4.39 14.57
N GLU A 476 -4.51 -4.18 13.93
CA GLU A 476 -4.89 -4.89 12.70
C GLU A 476 -4.79 -3.90 11.52
N ILE A 477 -4.00 -4.24 10.49
CA ILE A 477 -3.78 -3.41 9.31
C ILE A 477 -4.14 -4.23 8.07
N GLU A 478 -5.08 -3.73 7.27
CA GLU A 478 -5.53 -4.44 6.08
C GLU A 478 -6.06 -3.52 4.98
N ASN A 479 -6.14 -4.05 3.75
CA ASN A 479 -6.55 -3.33 2.55
C ASN A 479 -5.78 -2.00 2.35
N VAL A 480 -4.44 -2.09 2.39
CA VAL A 480 -3.53 -0.95 2.16
C VAL A 480 -2.76 -1.13 0.85
N PRO A 481 -2.42 -0.04 0.13
CA PRO A 481 -1.85 -0.09 -1.22
C PRO A 481 -0.42 -0.62 -1.27
N TYR A 482 0.35 -0.38 -0.21
CA TYR A 482 1.79 -0.63 -0.12
C TYR A 482 2.11 -1.42 1.16
N SER A 483 3.01 -0.91 1.99
CA SER A 483 3.44 -1.55 3.23
C SER A 483 2.48 -1.32 4.39
N GLY A 484 2.41 -2.27 5.32
CA GLY A 484 1.58 -2.15 6.53
C GLY A 484 2.17 -1.15 7.51
N ILE A 485 3.38 -1.43 7.99
CA ILE A 485 4.16 -0.60 8.92
C ILE A 485 5.50 -0.25 8.28
N SER A 486 5.84 1.04 8.23
CA SER A 486 7.17 1.56 7.89
C SER A 486 7.80 2.22 9.11
N MET A 487 9.01 1.80 9.49
CA MET A 487 9.73 2.31 10.66
C MET A 487 11.17 2.72 10.31
N GLY A 488 11.48 3.99 10.51
CA GLY A 488 12.76 4.62 10.25
C GLY A 488 12.82 5.34 8.90
N TRP A 489 13.90 6.10 8.70
CA TRP A 489 14.11 6.93 7.52
C TRP A 489 15.61 7.17 7.27
N GLY A 490 15.96 7.59 6.06
CA GLY A 490 17.27 8.15 5.73
C GLY A 490 18.31 7.22 5.12
N TRP A 491 17.96 5.96 4.83
CA TRP A 491 18.80 5.02 4.07
C TRP A 491 20.27 4.98 4.52
N THR A 492 20.54 4.93 5.83
CA THR A 492 21.90 5.08 6.36
C THR A 492 22.20 4.16 7.55
N PRO A 493 23.32 3.41 7.53
CA PRO A 493 23.77 2.64 8.67
C PRO A 493 24.45 3.51 9.75
N ALA A 494 24.60 4.81 9.49
CA ALA A 494 25.20 5.73 10.46
C ALA A 494 24.31 5.87 11.70
N LYS A 495 24.96 6.03 12.85
CA LYS A 495 24.28 6.33 14.11
C LYS A 495 23.40 7.57 13.96
N ASN A 496 22.16 7.44 14.38
CA ASN A 496 21.15 8.48 14.36
C ASN A 496 20.33 8.44 15.67
N ILE A 497 19.28 9.23 15.75
CA ILE A 497 18.45 9.35 16.95
C ILE A 497 17.63 8.09 17.30
N MET A 498 17.42 7.19 16.34
CA MET A 498 16.52 6.04 16.51
C MET A 498 17.15 4.95 17.38
N GLU A 499 16.40 4.46 18.35
CA GLU A 499 16.78 3.38 19.24
C GLU A 499 15.54 2.79 19.92
N HIS A 500 15.62 1.53 20.31
CA HIS A 500 14.65 0.86 21.19
C HIS A 500 13.19 0.89 20.73
N ASN A 501 12.95 0.85 19.42
CA ASN A 501 11.60 0.72 18.87
C ASN A 501 11.11 -0.73 18.99
N ARG A 502 9.79 -0.93 19.09
CA ARG A 502 9.16 -2.24 19.27
C ARG A 502 7.96 -2.36 18.34
N ILE A 503 7.98 -3.36 17.47
CA ILE A 503 6.86 -3.70 16.58
C ILE A 503 6.44 -5.12 16.89
N ARG A 504 5.33 -5.29 17.63
CA ARG A 504 4.96 -6.62 18.12
C ARG A 504 3.48 -6.95 18.08
N LEU A 505 3.16 -8.22 17.92
CA LEU A 505 1.78 -8.72 18.02
C LEU A 505 0.79 -8.01 17.07
N ASN A 506 1.27 -7.40 15.98
CA ASN A 506 0.40 -6.80 14.98
C ASN A 506 -0.09 -7.87 14.00
N ARG A 507 -1.31 -7.69 13.48
CA ARG A 507 -1.91 -8.52 12.43
C ARG A 507 -1.98 -7.71 11.15
N ILE A 508 -1.19 -8.09 10.15
CA ILE A 508 -1.09 -7.38 8.87
C ILE A 508 -1.47 -8.34 7.74
N HIS A 509 -2.49 -8.01 6.97
CA HIS A 509 -2.90 -8.84 5.84
C HIS A 509 -3.60 -8.04 4.75
N HIS A 510 -3.67 -8.55 3.53
CA HIS A 510 -4.29 -7.81 2.42
C HIS A 510 -3.60 -6.44 2.23
N TYR A 511 -2.27 -6.45 2.25
CA TYR A 511 -1.41 -5.30 1.94
C TYR A 511 -0.83 -5.43 0.53
N GLY A 512 -0.10 -4.42 0.04
CA GLY A 512 0.46 -4.43 -1.31
C GLY A 512 -0.62 -4.46 -2.41
N ARG A 513 -1.78 -3.83 -2.18
CA ARG A 513 -2.92 -3.84 -3.12
C ARG A 513 -2.52 -3.35 -4.51
N THR A 514 -1.64 -2.37 -4.59
CA THR A 514 -1.25 -1.72 -5.86
C THR A 514 0.25 -1.62 -6.05
N ASN A 515 1.03 -1.44 -4.97
CA ASN A 515 2.46 -1.12 -5.04
C ASN A 515 3.30 -2.24 -4.41
N TYR A 516 4.37 -2.62 -5.12
CA TYR A 516 5.39 -3.58 -4.66
C TYR A 516 6.69 -2.85 -4.32
N ASP A 517 7.76 -3.62 -4.06
CA ASP A 517 8.88 -3.18 -3.23
C ASP A 517 8.40 -2.88 -1.81
N CYS A 518 7.55 -3.78 -1.30
CA CYS A 518 6.75 -3.58 -0.10
C CYS A 518 6.83 -4.77 0.85
N ALA A 519 6.48 -4.52 2.10
CA ALA A 519 6.33 -5.56 3.11
C ALA A 519 5.22 -5.29 4.11
N GLY A 520 4.81 -6.33 4.84
CA GLY A 520 3.94 -6.14 6.00
C GLY A 520 4.60 -5.22 7.02
N ILE A 521 5.89 -5.49 7.33
CA ILE A 521 6.74 -4.62 8.14
C ILE A 521 8.02 -4.30 7.37
N TYR A 522 8.30 -3.01 7.22
CA TYR A 522 9.43 -2.44 6.50
C TYR A 522 10.24 -1.53 7.44
N THR A 523 11.57 -1.52 7.30
CA THR A 523 12.45 -0.66 8.11
C THR A 523 13.58 -0.01 7.31
N LEU A 524 14.04 1.16 7.78
CA LEU A 524 15.18 1.91 7.26
C LEU A 524 16.14 2.33 8.37
N SER A 525 17.43 2.42 8.00
CA SER A 525 18.52 3.01 8.81
C SER A 525 18.80 2.33 10.17
N ALA A 526 19.91 2.72 10.79
CA ALA A 526 20.33 2.13 12.07
C ALA A 526 19.33 2.43 13.20
N GLN A 527 18.91 1.41 13.94
CA GLN A 527 17.96 1.49 15.05
C GLN A 527 18.35 0.55 16.21
N PRO A 528 19.43 0.83 16.96
CA PRO A 528 19.95 -0.08 17.98
C PRO A 528 18.91 -0.48 19.04
N GLY A 529 18.87 -1.77 19.34
CA GLY A 529 17.98 -2.32 20.37
C GLY A 529 16.50 -2.37 19.95
N THR A 530 16.20 -2.13 18.68
CA THR A 530 14.85 -2.29 18.13
C THR A 530 14.50 -3.77 17.97
N VAL A 531 13.24 -4.12 18.24
CA VAL A 531 12.73 -5.49 18.17
C VAL A 531 11.45 -5.56 17.34
N ILE A 532 11.42 -6.49 16.38
CA ILE A 532 10.25 -6.85 15.57
C ILE A 532 9.88 -8.29 15.91
N GLU A 533 8.83 -8.50 16.71
CA GLU A 533 8.52 -9.84 17.22
C GLU A 533 7.04 -10.21 17.30
N GLU A 534 6.76 -11.51 17.15
CA GLU A 534 5.43 -12.07 17.38
C GLU A 534 4.31 -11.45 16.49
N ASN A 535 4.67 -10.89 15.33
CA ASN A 535 3.67 -10.37 14.39
C ASN A 535 3.08 -11.51 13.54
N TYR A 536 1.86 -11.31 13.04
CA TYR A 536 1.21 -12.15 12.04
C TYR A 536 1.11 -11.39 10.72
N ILE A 537 1.75 -11.89 9.65
CA ILE A 537 1.77 -11.23 8.34
C ILE A 537 1.38 -12.23 7.25
N ASP A 538 0.34 -11.93 6.46
CA ASP A 538 -0.24 -12.87 5.50
C ASP A 538 -0.92 -12.16 4.31
N SER A 539 -1.37 -12.92 3.31
CA SER A 539 -2.36 -12.50 2.32
C SER A 539 -2.04 -11.20 1.59
N ILE A 540 -0.78 -10.98 1.21
CA ILE A 540 -0.41 -9.86 0.34
C ILE A 540 -1.16 -9.99 -1.00
N TYR A 541 -1.70 -8.88 -1.50
CA TYR A 541 -2.37 -8.86 -2.79
C TYR A 541 -1.41 -9.08 -3.95
N LYS A 542 -1.94 -9.63 -5.04
CA LYS A 542 -1.29 -9.66 -6.34
C LYS A 542 -1.52 -8.33 -7.05
N ALA A 543 -0.57 -7.40 -6.92
CA ALA A 543 -0.68 -6.07 -7.51
C ALA A 543 -0.70 -6.15 -9.05
N PRO A 544 -1.68 -5.51 -9.72
CA PRO A 544 -1.87 -5.65 -11.17
C PRO A 544 -0.77 -4.98 -12.01
N TYR A 545 -0.11 -3.95 -11.48
CA TYR A 545 0.85 -3.11 -12.22
C TYR A 545 2.21 -2.96 -11.53
N ALA A 546 2.53 -3.85 -10.60
CA ALA A 546 3.85 -3.88 -9.96
C ALA A 546 4.96 -3.93 -11.02
N HIS A 547 5.94 -3.03 -10.89
CA HIS A 547 7.10 -2.94 -11.78
C HIS A 547 7.91 -4.25 -11.82
N LEU A 548 7.98 -4.95 -10.67
CA LEU A 548 8.58 -6.27 -10.51
C LEU A 548 7.63 -7.19 -9.73
N PRO A 549 6.86 -8.08 -10.40
CA PRO A 549 5.81 -8.89 -9.76
C PRO A 549 6.26 -9.90 -8.69
N THR A 550 7.56 -10.13 -8.52
CA THR A 550 8.10 -11.02 -7.47
C THR A 550 8.73 -10.25 -6.31
N HIS A 551 8.83 -8.92 -6.42
CA HIS A 551 9.54 -8.06 -5.47
C HIS A 551 8.63 -7.58 -4.34
N TRP A 552 8.14 -8.53 -3.56
CA TRP A 552 7.28 -8.32 -2.39
C TRP A 552 7.71 -9.24 -1.26
N PHE A 553 7.48 -8.85 -0.01
CA PHE A 553 8.00 -9.55 1.16
C PHE A 553 7.03 -9.51 2.34
N TYR A 554 7.18 -10.43 3.31
CA TYR A 554 6.46 -10.30 4.58
C TYR A 554 7.18 -9.36 5.54
N LEU A 555 8.51 -9.43 5.55
CA LEU A 555 9.42 -8.65 6.40
C LEU A 555 10.56 -8.12 5.54
N TYR A 556 10.90 -6.85 5.72
CA TYR A 556 11.92 -6.19 4.92
C TYR A 556 12.73 -5.20 5.76
N THR A 557 14.02 -5.52 5.98
CA THR A 557 15.01 -4.55 6.43
C THR A 557 15.72 -3.95 5.22
N ASP A 558 15.49 -2.67 4.95
CA ASP A 558 16.06 -1.94 3.80
C ASP A 558 17.31 -1.15 4.20
N GLU A 559 17.81 -0.31 3.29
CA GLU A 559 19.13 0.30 3.36
C GLU A 559 19.43 0.92 4.72
N GLY A 560 20.61 0.57 5.24
CA GLY A 560 21.10 1.07 6.52
C GLY A 560 20.46 0.43 7.76
N SER A 561 19.40 -0.38 7.62
CA SER A 561 18.82 -1.12 8.76
C SER A 561 19.92 -1.81 9.56
N SER A 562 20.05 -1.50 10.85
CA SER A 562 21.13 -1.98 11.72
C SER A 562 20.67 -2.09 13.18
N GLY A 563 21.19 -3.06 13.92
CA GLY A 563 20.88 -3.23 15.35
C GLY A 563 19.45 -3.70 15.64
N ILE A 564 18.77 -4.30 14.65
CA ILE A 564 17.37 -4.74 14.74
C ILE A 564 17.30 -6.26 14.97
N THR A 565 16.56 -6.68 16.00
CA THR A 565 16.21 -8.09 16.20
C THR A 565 14.84 -8.40 15.57
N VAL A 566 14.80 -9.30 14.59
CA VAL A 566 13.58 -9.76 13.91
C VAL A 566 13.32 -11.22 14.25
N ARG A 567 12.29 -11.49 15.07
CA ARG A 567 12.08 -12.84 15.62
C ARG A 567 10.65 -13.29 15.82
N ASN A 568 10.41 -14.59 15.76
CA ASN A 568 9.12 -15.19 16.13
C ASN A 568 7.91 -14.61 15.37
N ASN A 569 8.12 -14.06 14.18
CA ASN A 569 7.03 -13.52 13.35
C ASN A 569 6.44 -14.65 12.50
N TRP A 570 5.14 -14.88 12.64
CA TRP A 570 4.44 -15.84 11.81
C TRP A 570 4.19 -15.23 10.43
N THR A 571 4.66 -15.92 9.41
CA THR A 571 4.39 -15.63 8.00
C THR A 571 4.12 -16.95 7.29
N PRO A 572 3.28 -17.00 6.24
CA PRO A 572 2.92 -18.28 5.60
C PRO A 572 4.13 -18.94 4.91
N ALA A 573 5.17 -18.17 4.60
CA ALA A 573 6.42 -18.67 4.04
C ALA A 573 7.59 -17.71 4.31
N GLN A 574 8.83 -18.17 4.10
CA GLN A 574 10.06 -17.40 4.35
C GLN A 574 10.44 -16.54 3.14
N LYS A 575 9.67 -15.46 2.89
CA LYS A 575 9.95 -14.46 1.86
C LYS A 575 10.25 -13.11 2.50
N TYR A 576 11.54 -12.87 2.73
CA TYR A 576 12.06 -11.70 3.44
C TYR A 576 13.22 -11.08 2.68
N LEU A 577 13.40 -9.77 2.76
CA LEU A 577 14.54 -9.08 2.16
C LEU A 577 15.39 -8.37 3.22
N GLN A 578 16.71 -8.45 3.05
CA GLN A 578 17.71 -7.67 3.77
C GLN A 578 18.53 -6.91 2.72
N ASN A 579 18.09 -5.69 2.35
CA ASN A 579 18.71 -4.90 1.29
C ASN A 579 19.68 -3.87 1.88
N ASN A 580 20.95 -3.89 1.45
CA ASN A 580 21.99 -2.93 1.87
C ASN A 580 21.97 -2.56 3.37
N ASN A 581 21.76 -3.56 4.22
CA ASN A 581 21.72 -3.38 5.67
C ASN A 581 23.08 -2.96 6.21
N GLY A 582 23.07 -2.29 7.35
CA GLY A 582 24.27 -2.19 8.19
C GLY A 582 24.40 -3.38 9.14
N PRO A 583 25.27 -3.28 10.15
CA PRO A 583 25.62 -4.40 11.02
C PRO A 583 24.52 -4.75 12.05
N ASP A 584 24.73 -5.85 12.77
CA ASP A 584 24.02 -6.21 14.01
C ASP A 584 22.50 -6.41 13.89
N ASN A 585 22.02 -6.79 12.70
CA ASN A 585 20.66 -7.33 12.58
C ASN A 585 20.65 -8.82 12.91
N HIS A 586 19.70 -9.24 13.74
CA HIS A 586 19.54 -10.63 14.15
C HIS A 586 18.19 -11.17 13.70
N TRP A 587 18.20 -12.24 12.91
CA TRP A 587 16.99 -12.89 12.41
C TRP A 587 16.87 -14.30 12.97
N GLU A 588 15.82 -14.58 13.72
CA GLU A 588 15.61 -15.90 14.32
C GLU A 588 14.14 -16.34 14.24
N GLN A 589 13.89 -17.61 13.93
CA GLN A 589 12.55 -18.23 14.07
C GLN A 589 11.39 -17.45 13.40
N ASN A 590 11.56 -16.91 12.19
CA ASN A 590 10.46 -16.32 11.41
C ASN A 590 9.94 -17.31 10.37
N GLY A 591 8.62 -17.36 10.17
CA GLY A 591 8.00 -18.21 9.14
C GLY A 591 6.86 -19.09 9.64
N PRO A 592 6.41 -20.06 8.83
CA PRO A 592 5.23 -20.86 9.12
C PRO A 592 5.42 -21.82 10.30
N GLN A 593 6.66 -22.08 10.69
CA GLN A 593 7.02 -22.90 11.85
C GLN A 593 6.78 -22.20 13.20
N VAL A 594 6.54 -20.89 13.20
CA VAL A 594 6.23 -20.13 14.43
C VAL A 594 4.97 -20.68 15.08
N ALA A 595 4.95 -20.71 16.42
CA ALA A 595 3.86 -21.27 17.19
C ALA A 595 2.49 -20.65 16.83
N ALA A 596 1.47 -21.49 16.71
CA ALA A 596 0.10 -21.05 16.39
C ALA A 596 -0.48 -20.02 17.38
N ALA A 597 0.03 -19.99 18.63
CA ALA A 597 -0.33 -18.99 19.63
C ALA A 597 0.01 -17.56 19.19
N VAL A 598 1.09 -17.36 18.43
CA VAL A 598 1.45 -16.05 17.86
C VAL A 598 0.34 -15.55 16.93
N LYS A 599 -0.13 -16.43 16.02
CA LYS A 599 -1.25 -16.14 15.12
C LYS A 599 -2.54 -15.82 15.89
N ALA A 600 -2.82 -16.53 16.98
CA ALA A 600 -4.03 -16.31 17.79
C ALA A 600 -4.00 -15.02 18.62
N ASN A 601 -2.80 -14.60 19.04
CA ASN A 601 -2.59 -13.45 19.92
C ASN A 601 -2.33 -12.14 19.18
N ALA A 602 -1.96 -12.20 17.89
CA ALA A 602 -1.72 -11.03 17.06
C ALA A 602 -3.01 -10.31 16.66
N GLY A 603 -2.93 -8.98 16.54
CA GLY A 603 -4.05 -8.10 16.27
C GLY A 603 -4.77 -7.67 17.55
N LEU A 604 -6.02 -7.25 17.38
CA LEU A 604 -6.81 -6.59 18.42
C LEU A 604 -7.11 -7.50 19.63
N GLU A 605 -6.92 -6.95 20.84
CA GLU A 605 -7.43 -7.56 22.07
C GLU A 605 -8.95 -7.66 22.06
N ASN A 606 -9.51 -8.60 22.83
CA ASN A 606 -10.94 -8.89 22.87
C ASN A 606 -11.83 -7.64 23.02
N ARG A 607 -11.44 -6.68 23.87
CA ARG A 607 -12.21 -5.45 24.10
C ARG A 607 -12.30 -4.50 22.90
N TYR A 608 -11.44 -4.67 21.88
CA TYR A 608 -11.41 -3.84 20.68
C TYR A 608 -11.88 -4.58 19.41
N ARG A 609 -12.20 -5.88 19.50
CA ARG A 609 -12.58 -6.70 18.33
C ARG A 609 -13.86 -6.25 17.63
N GLU A 610 -14.68 -5.42 18.27
CA GLU A 610 -15.82 -4.79 17.62
C GLU A 610 -15.42 -3.94 16.40
N LEU A 611 -14.20 -3.38 16.39
CA LEU A 611 -13.65 -2.68 15.23
C LEU A 611 -13.57 -3.57 13.99
N LEU A 612 -13.42 -4.90 14.14
CA LEU A 612 -13.27 -5.82 13.00
C LEU A 612 -14.50 -5.88 12.09
N LYS A 613 -15.65 -5.35 12.53
CA LYS A 613 -16.85 -5.16 11.69
C LYS A 613 -16.64 -4.11 10.60
N GLU A 614 -15.65 -3.24 10.77
CA GLU A 614 -15.36 -2.14 9.86
C GLU A 614 -14.39 -2.50 8.74
N ARG A 615 -13.82 -3.71 8.78
CA ARG A 615 -12.85 -4.21 7.79
C ARG A 615 -13.40 -4.14 6.37
N THR A 616 -12.50 -3.89 5.44
CA THR A 616 -12.83 -3.66 4.03
C THR A 616 -12.22 -4.69 3.10
N SER A 617 -11.21 -5.49 3.50
CA SER A 617 -10.64 -6.54 2.63
C SER A 617 -11.66 -7.52 2.08
N GLY A 618 -12.72 -7.84 2.85
CA GLY A 618 -13.79 -8.73 2.40
C GLY A 618 -14.64 -8.20 1.24
N GLN A 619 -14.53 -6.89 0.94
CA GLN A 619 -15.21 -6.22 -0.16
C GLN A 619 -14.31 -6.11 -1.41
N VAL A 620 -13.02 -6.47 -1.30
CA VAL A 620 -12.04 -6.38 -2.39
C VAL A 620 -11.79 -7.77 -2.96
N HIS A 621 -12.21 -7.97 -4.21
CA HIS A 621 -12.04 -9.24 -4.93
C HIS A 621 -10.74 -9.23 -5.74
N GLN A 622 -9.60 -9.25 -5.04
CA GLN A 622 -8.28 -9.32 -5.66
C GLN A 622 -7.53 -10.55 -5.18
N GLU A 623 -6.83 -11.22 -6.09
CA GLU A 623 -6.00 -12.39 -5.76
C GLU A 623 -4.88 -12.01 -4.79
N ILE A 624 -4.42 -12.98 -4.01
CA ILE A 624 -3.25 -12.84 -3.14
C ILE A 624 -2.07 -13.62 -3.71
N ASN A 625 -0.84 -13.16 -3.47
CA ASN A 625 0.34 -13.94 -3.81
C ASN A 625 0.51 -15.13 -2.87
N LYS A 626 1.12 -16.18 -3.42
CA LYS A 626 1.69 -17.29 -2.66
C LYS A 626 3.17 -17.37 -3.02
N GLN A 627 4.03 -17.61 -2.02
CA GLN A 627 5.43 -17.89 -2.32
C GLN A 627 5.51 -19.18 -3.13
N ARG A 628 6.25 -19.13 -4.24
CA ARG A 628 6.47 -20.25 -5.14
C ARG A 628 7.95 -20.33 -5.50
N LYS A 629 8.34 -21.47 -6.10
CA LYS A 629 9.64 -21.58 -6.73
C LYS A 629 9.63 -20.78 -8.04
N GLU A 630 10.70 -20.05 -8.28
CA GLU A 630 10.93 -19.24 -9.48
C GLU A 630 12.04 -19.88 -10.33
N LEU A 631 12.23 -19.38 -11.55
CA LEU A 631 13.10 -20.02 -12.54
C LEU A 631 14.07 -19.02 -13.21
N VAL A 632 15.35 -19.41 -13.24
CA VAL A 632 16.42 -18.72 -13.95
C VAL A 632 17.15 -19.70 -14.87
N GLU A 633 17.51 -19.26 -16.06
CA GLU A 633 18.26 -20.03 -17.05
C GLU A 633 19.56 -19.31 -17.40
N LEU A 634 20.66 -20.05 -17.43
CA LEU A 634 21.97 -19.62 -17.90
C LEU A 634 22.24 -20.32 -19.25
N ILE A 635 22.51 -19.52 -20.28
CA ILE A 635 22.83 -20.01 -21.63
C ILE A 635 24.28 -19.66 -21.94
N SER A 636 25.08 -20.69 -22.22
CA SER A 636 26.51 -20.55 -22.48
C SER A 636 26.81 -20.21 -23.93
N ASN A 637 27.23 -18.96 -24.19
CA ASN A 637 27.45 -18.44 -25.55
C ASN A 637 28.58 -19.16 -26.32
N ASN A 638 29.45 -19.92 -25.63
CA ASN A 638 30.56 -20.67 -26.22
C ASN A 638 30.40 -22.20 -26.10
N LYS A 639 29.18 -22.68 -25.76
CA LYS A 639 28.86 -24.09 -25.53
C LYS A 639 29.69 -24.77 -24.43
N LYS A 640 30.39 -24.03 -23.57
CA LYS A 640 31.06 -24.58 -22.37
C LYS A 640 30.01 -24.84 -21.30
N LYS A 641 30.10 -26.00 -20.64
CA LYS A 641 29.24 -26.29 -19.49
C LYS A 641 29.48 -25.29 -18.36
N ILE A 642 28.41 -24.88 -17.70
CA ILE A 642 28.49 -24.06 -16.49
C ILE A 642 29.16 -24.86 -15.38
N ASN A 643 30.11 -24.25 -14.67
CA ASN A 643 30.70 -24.82 -13.47
C ASN A 643 29.65 -24.85 -12.35
N ILE A 644 29.20 -26.05 -11.98
CA ILE A 644 28.11 -26.25 -11.01
C ILE A 644 28.51 -25.86 -9.59
N GLU A 645 29.73 -26.16 -9.14
CA GLU A 645 30.20 -25.76 -7.79
C GLU A 645 30.17 -24.23 -7.63
N LYS A 646 30.61 -23.50 -8.68
CA LYS A 646 30.57 -22.03 -8.70
C LYS A 646 29.14 -21.50 -8.71
N LEU A 647 28.24 -22.15 -9.46
CA LEU A 647 26.82 -21.80 -9.51
C LEU A 647 26.17 -22.03 -8.14
N GLU A 648 26.36 -23.20 -7.53
CA GLU A 648 25.85 -23.53 -6.20
C GLU A 648 26.34 -22.54 -5.14
N THR A 649 27.60 -22.12 -5.20
CA THR A 649 28.13 -21.07 -4.32
C THR A 649 27.33 -19.76 -4.49
N CYS A 650 27.09 -19.33 -5.73
CA CYS A 650 26.30 -18.13 -6.01
C CYS A 650 24.84 -18.25 -5.52
N LEU A 651 24.22 -19.43 -5.68
CA LEU A 651 22.85 -19.69 -5.21
C LEU A 651 22.77 -19.68 -3.68
N HIS A 652 23.75 -20.27 -3.01
CA HIS A 652 23.88 -20.25 -1.55
C HIS A 652 24.06 -18.82 -1.02
N ASP A 653 24.92 -18.02 -1.64
CA ASP A 653 25.14 -16.60 -1.27
C ASP A 653 23.85 -15.78 -1.38
N LYS A 654 22.99 -16.10 -2.35
CA LYS A 654 21.66 -15.48 -2.52
C LYS A 654 20.55 -16.16 -1.75
N LYS A 655 20.89 -17.12 -0.88
CA LYS A 655 19.95 -17.86 -0.02
C LYS A 655 18.82 -18.51 -0.82
N VAL A 656 19.11 -18.99 -2.03
CA VAL A 656 18.13 -19.78 -2.81
C VAL A 656 17.88 -21.09 -2.05
N GLN A 657 16.62 -21.47 -1.89
CA GLN A 657 16.23 -22.65 -1.12
C GLN A 657 15.53 -23.70 -1.99
N GLN A 658 15.80 -24.98 -1.71
CA GLN A 658 15.17 -26.14 -2.36
C GLN A 658 15.29 -26.10 -3.89
N GLU A 659 16.47 -25.72 -4.37
CA GLU A 659 16.82 -25.62 -5.77
C GLU A 659 16.93 -26.99 -6.45
N THR A 660 16.49 -27.04 -7.70
CA THR A 660 16.77 -28.10 -8.65
C THR A 660 17.56 -27.50 -9.80
N ILE A 661 18.70 -28.11 -10.15
CA ILE A 661 19.54 -27.67 -11.27
C ILE A 661 19.46 -28.70 -12.39
N GLY A 662 19.01 -28.27 -13.57
CA GLY A 662 18.95 -29.09 -14.78
C GLY A 662 19.93 -28.59 -15.83
N GLN A 663 20.61 -29.49 -16.54
CA GLN A 663 21.48 -29.16 -17.67
C GLN A 663 21.11 -29.92 -18.94
N TRP A 664 21.08 -29.19 -20.05
CA TRP A 664 20.97 -29.77 -21.40
C TRP A 664 21.79 -28.93 -22.37
N HIS A 665 22.78 -29.55 -23.02
CA HIS A 665 23.78 -28.85 -23.85
C HIS A 665 24.40 -27.62 -23.17
N ASP A 666 24.13 -26.43 -23.69
CA ASP A 666 24.58 -25.11 -23.24
C ASP A 666 23.57 -24.39 -22.33
N HIS A 667 22.44 -25.03 -22.04
CA HIS A 667 21.40 -24.54 -21.13
C HIS A 667 21.58 -25.13 -19.73
N THR A 668 21.56 -24.26 -18.72
CA THR A 668 21.50 -24.62 -17.30
C THR A 668 20.34 -23.90 -16.64
N VAL A 669 19.38 -24.63 -16.09
CA VAL A 669 18.20 -24.07 -15.41
C VAL A 669 18.31 -24.29 -13.90
N VAL A 670 17.97 -23.25 -13.14
CA VAL A 670 17.79 -23.27 -11.69
C VAL A 670 16.31 -23.02 -11.38
N TYR A 671 15.69 -23.95 -10.66
CA TYR A 671 14.32 -23.84 -10.20
C TYR A 671 14.27 -23.97 -8.67
N GLY A 672 13.90 -22.92 -7.95
CA GLY A 672 13.97 -22.90 -6.48
C GLY A 672 13.24 -21.72 -5.86
N PHE A 673 13.14 -21.67 -4.53
CA PHE A 673 12.61 -20.50 -3.85
C PHE A 673 13.64 -19.38 -3.88
N ILE A 674 13.35 -18.35 -4.69
CA ILE A 674 14.24 -17.21 -4.92
C ILE A 674 13.59 -15.97 -4.32
N THR A 675 14.28 -15.35 -3.36
CA THR A 675 13.81 -14.15 -2.67
C THR A 675 13.78 -12.94 -3.61
N ASP A 676 14.93 -12.66 -4.24
CA ASP A 676 15.15 -11.55 -5.16
C ASP A 676 15.80 -12.08 -6.45
N ILE A 677 14.96 -12.37 -7.44
CA ILE A 677 15.39 -12.98 -8.69
C ILE A 677 16.23 -12.03 -9.56
N ASN A 678 16.03 -10.72 -9.42
CA ASN A 678 16.79 -9.73 -10.17
C ASN A 678 18.18 -9.54 -9.57
N GLY A 679 18.28 -9.47 -8.24
CA GLY A 679 19.57 -9.49 -7.56
C GLY A 679 20.34 -10.77 -7.82
N LEU A 680 19.66 -11.93 -7.92
CA LEU A 680 20.28 -13.18 -8.36
C LEU A 680 20.76 -13.10 -9.81
N ARG A 681 19.94 -12.62 -10.76
CA ARG A 681 20.32 -12.42 -12.17
C ARG A 681 21.59 -11.56 -12.27
N GLY A 682 21.64 -10.43 -11.57
CA GLY A 682 22.79 -9.54 -11.57
C GLY A 682 24.07 -10.20 -11.05
N GLN A 683 23.99 -10.99 -9.97
CA GLN A 683 25.15 -11.71 -9.47
C GLN A 683 25.58 -12.82 -10.42
N LEU A 684 24.65 -13.61 -10.97
CA LEU A 684 24.97 -14.66 -11.93
C LEU A 684 25.68 -14.08 -13.16
N GLN A 685 25.20 -12.95 -13.70
CA GLN A 685 25.85 -12.27 -14.82
C GLN A 685 27.27 -11.81 -14.48
N LYS A 686 27.52 -11.33 -13.25
CA LYS A 686 28.85 -10.94 -12.79
C LYS A 686 29.78 -12.14 -12.62
N VAL A 687 29.27 -13.25 -12.10
CA VAL A 687 30.03 -14.49 -11.84
C VAL A 687 30.35 -15.22 -13.15
N PHE A 688 29.45 -15.12 -14.13
CA PHE A 688 29.51 -15.77 -15.44
C PHE A 688 29.34 -14.72 -16.56
N PRO A 689 30.36 -13.90 -16.87
CA PRO A 689 30.23 -12.78 -17.80
C PRO A 689 29.87 -13.19 -19.24
N ASP A 690 30.26 -14.39 -19.65
CA ASP A 690 30.04 -14.90 -21.02
C ASP A 690 28.71 -15.65 -21.19
N VAL A 691 27.83 -15.63 -20.19
CA VAL A 691 26.54 -16.34 -20.25
C VAL A 691 25.41 -15.34 -20.37
N THR A 692 24.35 -15.75 -21.06
CA THR A 692 23.09 -15.01 -21.05
C THR A 692 22.23 -15.54 -19.90
N VAL A 693 21.82 -14.67 -18.98
CA VAL A 693 20.94 -15.04 -17.86
C VAL A 693 19.50 -14.61 -18.15
N LYS A 694 18.60 -15.57 -18.35
CA LYS A 694 17.17 -15.34 -18.53
C LYS A 694 16.41 -15.59 -17.24
N VAL A 695 15.45 -14.71 -16.95
CA VAL A 695 14.48 -14.88 -15.85
C VAL A 695 13.12 -15.21 -16.46
N TYR A 696 12.44 -16.18 -15.88
CA TYR A 696 11.11 -16.60 -16.33
C TYR A 696 10.06 -16.11 -15.33
N GLN A 697 9.47 -14.94 -15.61
CA GLN A 697 8.44 -14.34 -14.76
C GLN A 697 7.01 -14.78 -15.14
N ASP A 698 6.82 -15.19 -16.40
CA ASP A 698 5.53 -15.60 -16.94
C ASP A 698 5.29 -17.08 -16.68
N MET A 699 4.59 -17.39 -15.59
CA MET A 699 4.04 -18.72 -15.34
C MET A 699 2.67 -18.81 -16.01
N VAL A 700 2.59 -19.53 -17.12
CA VAL A 700 1.40 -19.60 -17.98
C VAL A 700 0.47 -20.79 -17.64
N TYR A 701 0.93 -21.67 -16.74
CA TYR A 701 0.16 -22.81 -16.24
C TYR A 701 0.66 -23.24 -14.86
N ASP A 702 -0.26 -23.52 -13.92
CA ASP A 702 0.06 -23.91 -12.53
C ASP A 702 -0.97 -24.92 -12.02
N PHE A 703 -0.74 -26.20 -12.31
CA PHE A 703 -1.48 -27.28 -11.66
C PHE A 703 -0.83 -27.57 -10.30
N ASP A 704 -1.64 -27.48 -9.23
CA ASP A 704 -1.27 -27.91 -7.89
C ASP A 704 -2.23 -28.98 -7.37
N ARG A 705 -1.69 -30.13 -6.96
CA ARG A 705 -2.47 -31.27 -6.49
C ARG A 705 -3.32 -30.93 -5.26
N ALA A 706 -2.80 -30.16 -4.31
CA ALA A 706 -3.51 -29.81 -3.09
C ALA A 706 -4.78 -29.01 -3.38
N GLU A 707 -4.74 -28.20 -4.44
CA GLU A 707 -5.84 -27.34 -4.86
C GLU A 707 -6.81 -28.06 -5.82
N ARG A 708 -6.29 -28.92 -6.70
CA ARG A 708 -7.04 -29.47 -7.84
C ARG A 708 -7.46 -30.93 -7.69
N CYS A 709 -6.96 -31.65 -6.70
CA CYS A 709 -7.27 -33.07 -6.48
C CYS A 709 -7.91 -33.29 -5.09
N PRO A 710 -9.17 -32.86 -4.87
CA PRO A 710 -9.82 -32.97 -3.57
C PRO A 710 -9.89 -34.43 -3.09
N GLY A 711 -9.51 -34.66 -1.83
CA GLY A 711 -9.47 -36.01 -1.22
C GLY A 711 -8.23 -36.85 -1.58
N ALA A 712 -7.38 -36.38 -2.49
CA ALA A 712 -6.14 -37.07 -2.84
C ALA A 712 -4.98 -36.55 -1.98
N GLY A 713 -4.26 -37.43 -1.29
CA GLY A 713 -3.11 -37.05 -0.47
C GLY A 713 -1.97 -36.41 -1.28
N VAL A 714 -1.27 -35.45 -0.66
CA VAL A 714 -0.06 -34.82 -1.20
C VAL A 714 1.17 -35.52 -0.63
N ALA A 715 2.14 -35.84 -1.47
CA ALA A 715 3.38 -36.47 -1.03
C ALA A 715 4.19 -35.49 -0.16
N LYS A 716 4.86 -35.99 0.89
CA LYS A 716 5.66 -35.12 1.77
C LYS A 716 6.94 -34.58 1.12
N ASN A 717 7.53 -35.35 0.20
CA ASN A 717 8.76 -35.02 -0.49
C ASN A 717 8.60 -35.24 -1.99
N TRP A 718 9.10 -34.31 -2.79
CA TRP A 718 8.96 -34.33 -4.25
C TRP A 718 10.32 -34.41 -4.95
N THR A 719 10.28 -34.71 -6.24
CA THR A 719 11.40 -34.57 -7.18
C THR A 719 10.89 -33.77 -8.35
N ASP A 720 11.63 -32.72 -8.73
CA ASP A 720 11.29 -31.85 -9.85
C ASP A 720 12.01 -32.36 -11.11
N ILE A 721 11.26 -32.50 -12.20
CA ILE A 721 11.77 -32.85 -13.52
C ILE A 721 11.58 -31.64 -14.41
N ILE A 722 12.68 -31.16 -15.00
CA ILE A 722 12.71 -29.95 -15.82
C ILE A 722 12.79 -30.36 -17.28
N MET A 723 11.91 -29.81 -18.10
CA MET A 723 11.89 -30.02 -19.54
C MET A 723 11.81 -28.69 -20.26
N THR A 724 12.32 -28.61 -21.48
CA THR A 724 12.22 -27.40 -22.32
C THR A 724 11.77 -27.72 -23.74
N ALA A 725 11.06 -26.76 -24.33
CA ALA A 725 10.59 -26.76 -25.71
C ALA A 725 10.44 -25.30 -26.18
N ASN A 726 10.15 -25.09 -27.46
CA ASN A 726 9.70 -23.81 -27.99
C ASN A 726 8.22 -23.89 -28.36
N LEU A 727 7.51 -22.76 -28.26
CA LEU A 727 6.33 -22.53 -29.06
C LEU A 727 6.74 -22.31 -30.51
N VAL A 728 5.88 -22.74 -31.45
CA VAL A 728 6.08 -22.51 -32.89
C VAL A 728 6.24 -21.03 -33.22
N ASN A 729 6.94 -20.71 -34.31
CA ASN A 729 7.21 -19.33 -34.75
C ASN A 729 6.01 -18.61 -35.37
N ASP A 730 4.83 -18.75 -34.76
CA ASP A 730 3.59 -18.13 -35.21
C ASP A 730 2.94 -17.41 -34.01
N PRO A 731 2.86 -16.07 -34.02
CA PRO A 731 2.29 -15.32 -32.90
C PRO A 731 0.82 -15.65 -32.59
N GLY A 732 0.01 -15.97 -33.61
CA GLY A 732 -1.39 -16.34 -33.43
C GLY A 732 -1.51 -17.66 -32.69
N LYS A 733 -0.75 -18.67 -33.12
CA LYS A 733 -0.66 -19.97 -32.45
C LYS A 733 -0.09 -19.89 -31.04
N GLN A 734 0.89 -19.02 -30.80
CA GLN A 734 1.38 -18.75 -29.44
C GLN A 734 0.26 -18.22 -28.54
N GLN A 735 -0.56 -17.29 -29.04
CA GLN A 735 -1.68 -16.75 -28.28
C GLN A 735 -2.80 -17.78 -28.04
N GLU A 736 -3.08 -18.64 -29.02
CA GLU A 736 -4.01 -19.76 -28.85
C GLU A 736 -3.54 -20.72 -27.76
N TYR A 737 -2.26 -21.12 -27.75
CA TYR A 737 -1.67 -21.97 -26.71
C TYR A 737 -1.90 -21.40 -25.31
N LEU A 738 -1.63 -20.10 -25.14
CA LEU A 738 -1.84 -19.40 -23.87
C LEU A 738 -3.33 -19.36 -23.48
N SER A 739 -4.21 -19.14 -24.44
CA SER A 739 -5.66 -19.10 -24.22
C SER A 739 -6.23 -20.46 -23.79
N TYR A 740 -5.70 -21.55 -24.37
CA TYR A 740 -6.04 -22.92 -23.97
C TYR A 740 -5.59 -23.22 -22.55
N HIS A 741 -4.34 -22.88 -22.18
CA HIS A 741 -3.82 -23.13 -20.83
C HIS A 741 -4.54 -22.29 -19.76
N ALA A 742 -4.89 -21.04 -20.08
CA ALA A 742 -5.63 -20.15 -19.18
C ALA A 742 -7.05 -20.67 -18.84
N THR A 743 -7.63 -21.53 -19.68
CA THR A 743 -8.99 -22.07 -19.50
C THR A 743 -9.04 -23.60 -19.43
N GLN A 744 -7.89 -24.25 -19.22
CA GLN A 744 -7.78 -25.71 -19.28
C GLN A 744 -8.62 -26.36 -18.18
N PHE A 745 -8.61 -25.82 -16.96
CA PHE A 745 -9.32 -26.44 -15.83
C PHE A 745 -10.84 -26.42 -16.02
N GLU A 746 -11.36 -25.41 -16.71
CA GLU A 746 -12.80 -25.24 -16.96
C GLU A 746 -13.24 -26.00 -18.21
N LYS A 747 -12.47 -25.94 -19.29
CA LYS A 747 -12.86 -26.49 -20.60
C LYS A 747 -12.35 -27.91 -20.85
N TRP A 748 -11.32 -28.34 -20.14
CA TRP A 748 -10.66 -29.64 -20.28
C TRP A 748 -10.31 -30.25 -18.91
N PRO A 749 -11.26 -30.33 -17.95
CA PRO A 749 -10.98 -30.81 -16.58
C PRO A 749 -10.39 -32.22 -16.54
N GLU A 750 -10.63 -33.05 -17.57
CA GLU A 750 -10.09 -34.40 -17.73
C GLU A 750 -8.55 -34.42 -17.77
N VAL A 751 -7.91 -33.35 -18.23
CA VAL A 751 -6.44 -33.22 -18.26
C VAL A 751 -5.88 -33.15 -16.83
N SER A 752 -6.40 -32.23 -16.02
CA SER A 752 -6.05 -32.15 -14.60
C SER A 752 -6.42 -33.42 -13.82
N ASN A 753 -7.54 -34.07 -14.15
CA ASN A 753 -7.92 -35.35 -13.54
C ASN A 753 -6.90 -36.45 -13.88
N GLY A 754 -6.38 -36.46 -15.11
CA GLY A 754 -5.27 -37.33 -15.51
C GLY A 754 -4.04 -37.10 -14.64
N PHE A 755 -3.66 -35.85 -14.37
CA PHE A 755 -2.55 -35.53 -13.46
C PHE A 755 -2.82 -36.00 -12.02
N CYS A 756 -4.06 -35.81 -11.52
CA CYS A 756 -4.48 -36.31 -10.22
C CYS A 756 -4.31 -37.85 -10.13
N LYS A 757 -4.75 -38.58 -11.16
CA LYS A 757 -4.64 -40.05 -11.27
C LYS A 757 -3.20 -40.53 -11.37
N ALA A 758 -2.37 -39.83 -12.12
CA ALA A 758 -0.94 -40.13 -12.25
C ALA A 758 -0.14 -39.86 -10.96
N GLY A 759 -0.72 -39.15 -9.99
CA GLY A 759 -0.04 -38.82 -8.74
C GLY A 759 0.95 -37.68 -8.89
N PHE A 760 0.83 -36.84 -9.93
CA PHE A 760 1.61 -35.62 -10.05
C PHE A 760 1.26 -34.67 -8.91
N GLN A 761 2.28 -33.96 -8.40
CA GLN A 761 2.17 -33.03 -7.29
C GLN A 761 2.01 -31.59 -7.78
N GLN A 762 2.86 -31.20 -8.74
CA GLN A 762 2.75 -29.93 -9.45
C GLN A 762 3.10 -30.11 -10.94
N LEU A 763 2.49 -29.29 -11.79
CA LEU A 763 2.87 -29.10 -13.18
C LEU A 763 2.86 -27.61 -13.49
N ARG A 764 4.03 -27.06 -13.81
CA ARG A 764 4.20 -25.63 -14.08
C ARG A 764 4.83 -25.38 -15.43
N VAL A 765 4.26 -24.46 -16.18
CA VAL A 765 4.85 -24.01 -17.45
C VAL A 765 5.24 -22.56 -17.33
N PHE A 766 6.52 -22.30 -17.56
CA PHE A 766 7.11 -20.98 -17.60
C PHE A 766 7.42 -20.62 -19.06
N LYS A 767 7.28 -19.34 -19.41
CA LYS A 767 7.55 -18.83 -20.76
C LYS A 767 8.54 -17.68 -20.73
N ASN A 768 9.47 -17.66 -21.68
CA ASN A 768 10.33 -16.51 -21.99
C ASN A 768 10.48 -16.40 -23.51
N GLY A 769 9.92 -15.34 -24.10
CA GLY A 769 9.77 -15.25 -25.55
C GLY A 769 8.98 -16.46 -26.07
N ARG A 770 9.59 -17.27 -26.94
CA ARG A 770 9.00 -18.53 -27.44
C ARG A 770 9.35 -19.75 -26.59
N GLN A 771 10.38 -19.67 -25.77
CA GLN A 771 10.87 -20.82 -25.03
C GLN A 771 9.95 -21.12 -23.85
N LEU A 772 9.65 -22.40 -23.68
CA LEU A 772 8.90 -22.96 -22.56
C LEU A 772 9.83 -23.77 -21.67
N ILE A 773 9.64 -23.65 -20.37
CA ILE A 773 10.18 -24.58 -19.38
C ILE A 773 9.00 -25.22 -18.64
N LEU A 774 8.89 -26.54 -18.74
CA LEU A 774 7.92 -27.34 -18.00
C LEU A 774 8.63 -27.95 -16.79
N VAL A 775 8.06 -27.75 -15.61
CA VAL A 775 8.48 -28.43 -14.38
C VAL A 775 7.37 -29.37 -13.93
N ILE A 776 7.70 -30.66 -13.84
CA ILE A 776 6.81 -31.70 -13.32
C ILE A 776 7.35 -32.15 -11.96
N SER A 777 6.60 -31.92 -10.89
CA SER A 777 6.94 -32.39 -9.55
C SER A 777 6.21 -33.70 -9.26
N ILE A 778 6.96 -34.76 -8.98
CA ILE A 778 6.44 -36.10 -8.67
C ILE A 778 6.86 -36.56 -7.26
N PRO A 779 6.16 -37.54 -6.65
CA PRO A 779 6.59 -38.08 -5.36
C PRO A 779 8.03 -38.59 -5.40
N LYS A 780 8.85 -38.25 -4.40
CA LYS A 780 10.25 -38.65 -4.33
C LYS A 780 10.41 -40.17 -4.48
N GLY A 781 11.31 -40.59 -5.37
CA GLY A 781 11.60 -42.01 -5.67
C GLY A 781 10.69 -42.64 -6.73
N LYS A 782 9.71 -41.91 -7.28
CA LYS A 782 8.98 -42.31 -8.48
C LYS A 782 9.70 -41.84 -9.74
N LYS A 783 9.33 -42.43 -10.88
CA LYS A 783 9.86 -42.10 -12.21
C LYS A 783 8.75 -41.58 -13.12
N LEU A 784 9.07 -40.62 -13.98
CA LEU A 784 8.07 -40.01 -14.87
C LEU A 784 7.51 -41.04 -15.86
N GLU A 785 8.34 -41.96 -16.34
CA GLU A 785 7.97 -43.01 -17.29
C GLU A 785 6.93 -43.97 -16.71
N GLU A 786 6.91 -44.15 -15.38
CA GLU A 786 5.92 -44.98 -14.67
C GLU A 786 4.59 -44.25 -14.44
N LEU A 787 4.64 -42.93 -14.25
CA LEU A 787 3.49 -42.12 -13.88
C LEU A 787 2.77 -41.52 -15.09
N ASN A 788 3.53 -41.08 -16.10
CA ASN A 788 2.98 -40.39 -17.26
C ASN A 788 1.91 -41.20 -18.02
N PRO A 789 2.04 -42.53 -18.25
CA PRO A 789 0.99 -43.32 -18.90
C PRO A 789 -0.37 -43.31 -18.17
N LYS A 790 -0.37 -43.03 -16.85
CA LYS A 790 -1.62 -42.98 -16.06
C LYS A 790 -2.44 -41.72 -16.32
N THR A 791 -1.85 -40.68 -16.93
CA THR A 791 -2.58 -39.46 -17.29
C THR A 791 -3.59 -39.72 -18.41
N THR A 792 -3.29 -40.66 -19.30
CA THR A 792 -4.11 -41.04 -20.47
C THR A 792 -4.89 -42.33 -20.28
N GLU A 793 -4.56 -43.15 -19.29
CA GLU A 793 -5.23 -44.44 -19.03
C GLU A 793 -6.74 -44.23 -18.81
N ASN A 794 -7.56 -44.80 -19.70
CA ASN A 794 -9.02 -44.64 -19.75
C ASN A 794 -9.49 -43.18 -19.86
N ASN A 795 -8.69 -42.32 -20.49
CA ASN A 795 -8.95 -40.89 -20.60
C ASN A 795 -8.66 -40.37 -22.03
N PRO A 796 -9.57 -40.61 -23.00
CA PRO A 796 -9.36 -40.23 -24.41
C PRO A 796 -9.23 -38.71 -24.60
N ARG A 797 -9.86 -37.90 -23.74
CA ARG A 797 -9.77 -36.44 -23.76
C ARG A 797 -8.35 -35.92 -23.60
N VAL A 798 -7.50 -36.61 -22.85
CA VAL A 798 -6.08 -36.23 -22.71
C VAL A 798 -5.31 -36.49 -24.00
N ASN A 799 -5.68 -37.53 -24.76
CA ASN A 799 -5.05 -37.78 -26.06
C ASN A 799 -5.43 -36.69 -27.08
N GLU A 800 -6.69 -36.26 -27.09
CA GLU A 800 -7.15 -35.11 -27.90
C GLU A 800 -6.40 -33.82 -27.52
N TRP A 801 -6.27 -33.55 -26.23
CA TRP A 801 -5.49 -32.42 -25.72
C TRP A 801 -4.03 -32.49 -26.17
N ASN A 802 -3.37 -33.65 -26.01
CA ASN A 802 -1.98 -33.82 -26.41
C ASN A 802 -1.79 -33.65 -27.93
N GLN A 803 -2.73 -34.15 -28.74
CA GLN A 803 -2.70 -33.96 -30.19
C GLN A 803 -2.84 -32.47 -30.55
N LEU A 804 -3.76 -31.75 -29.91
CA LEU A 804 -3.94 -30.32 -30.08
C LEU A 804 -2.67 -29.55 -29.67
N MET A 805 -2.12 -29.84 -28.48
CA MET A 805 -0.93 -29.18 -27.95
C MET A 805 0.32 -29.42 -28.81
N SER A 806 0.41 -30.57 -29.47
CA SER A 806 1.52 -30.89 -30.39
C SER A 806 1.61 -29.91 -31.57
N GLY A 807 0.51 -29.27 -31.97
CA GLY A 807 0.47 -28.29 -33.06
C GLY A 807 1.02 -26.90 -32.70
N TYR A 808 1.28 -26.66 -31.41
CA TYR A 808 1.75 -25.38 -30.87
C TYR A 808 3.21 -25.38 -30.44
N GLN A 809 3.86 -26.55 -30.41
CA GLN A 809 5.17 -26.76 -29.79
C GLN A 809 6.17 -27.39 -30.77
N GLU A 810 7.42 -26.96 -30.68
CA GLU A 810 8.55 -27.51 -31.43
C GLU A 810 9.79 -27.64 -30.52
N GLY A 811 10.78 -28.41 -30.96
CA GLY A 811 12.04 -28.54 -30.23
C GLY A 811 12.85 -27.24 -30.20
N ILE A 812 13.68 -27.07 -29.17
CA ILE A 812 14.67 -25.98 -29.14
C ILE A 812 15.87 -26.31 -30.05
N GLU A 813 16.78 -25.36 -30.27
CA GLU A 813 17.95 -25.61 -31.11
C GLU A 813 18.80 -26.76 -30.53
N GLY A 814 19.16 -27.74 -31.38
CA GLY A 814 19.93 -28.92 -30.97
C GLY A 814 19.11 -30.15 -30.59
N THR A 815 17.77 -30.06 -30.56
CA THR A 815 16.93 -31.25 -30.37
C THR A 815 16.98 -32.19 -31.58
N LYS A 816 16.70 -33.48 -31.36
CA LYS A 816 16.65 -34.45 -32.46
C LYS A 816 15.44 -34.20 -33.35
N LYS A 817 15.53 -34.60 -34.63
CA LYS A 817 14.41 -34.52 -35.56
C LYS A 817 13.20 -35.30 -35.02
N GLY A 818 12.08 -34.61 -34.84
CA GLY A 818 10.83 -35.19 -34.30
C GLY A 818 10.72 -35.15 -32.77
N GLU A 819 11.71 -34.62 -32.05
CA GLU A 819 11.69 -34.42 -30.60
C GLU A 819 11.26 -32.98 -30.26
N THR A 820 10.20 -32.84 -29.48
CA THR A 820 9.66 -31.53 -29.05
C THR A 820 10.16 -31.13 -27.67
N TRP A 821 9.87 -31.95 -26.65
CA TRP A 821 10.29 -31.69 -25.28
C TRP A 821 11.57 -32.45 -24.95
N VAL A 822 12.58 -31.74 -24.46
CA VAL A 822 13.82 -32.35 -23.97
C VAL A 822 13.93 -32.19 -22.46
N GLU A 823 14.27 -33.29 -21.80
CA GLU A 823 14.55 -33.30 -20.36
C GLU A 823 15.94 -32.71 -20.08
N MET A 824 15.98 -31.78 -19.12
CA MET A 824 17.22 -31.27 -18.57
C MET A 824 17.72 -32.20 -17.46
N LYS A 825 18.88 -32.80 -17.67
CA LYS A 825 19.44 -33.78 -16.73
C LYS A 825 19.76 -33.09 -15.41
N ALA A 826 19.19 -33.61 -14.33
CA ALA A 826 19.51 -33.14 -12.99
C ALA A 826 21.02 -33.29 -12.71
N VAL A 827 21.63 -32.23 -12.19
CA VAL A 827 23.02 -32.22 -11.73
C VAL A 827 23.03 -31.92 -10.23
N SER A 828 23.77 -32.69 -9.43
CA SER A 828 23.84 -32.48 -7.98
C SER A 828 25.24 -32.78 -7.41
N LYS A 829 25.57 -32.07 -6.32
CA LYS A 829 26.66 -32.24 -5.33
C LYS A 829 27.73 -33.30 -5.66
N GLY A 830 28.82 -32.84 -6.27
CA GLY A 830 30.14 -33.43 -6.11
C GLY A 830 31.03 -32.48 -5.31
N GLY A 831 31.48 -32.89 -4.12
CA GLY A 831 32.53 -32.18 -3.36
C GLY A 831 32.05 -31.40 -2.13
N LYS A 832 32.70 -31.66 -1.00
CA LYS A 832 32.46 -31.02 0.31
C LYS A 832 32.67 -29.51 0.24
N ILE A 833 31.65 -28.72 0.57
CA ILE A 833 31.83 -27.35 1.07
C ILE A 833 32.07 -27.45 2.59
N PRO A 834 33.06 -26.75 3.19
CA PRO A 834 33.32 -26.83 4.63
C PRO A 834 32.12 -26.32 5.44
N ALA A 835 31.86 -26.97 6.57
CA ALA A 835 30.88 -26.49 7.56
C ALA A 835 31.30 -25.10 8.10
N PRO A 836 30.34 -24.25 8.53
CA PRO A 836 30.60 -22.88 9.00
C PRO A 836 31.57 -22.80 10.18
#